data_AF-A0AAN6M080-F1
#
_entry.id   AF-A0AAN6M080-F1
#
_cell.length_a   1.000
_cell.length_b   1.000
_cell.length_c   1.000
_cell.angle_alpha   90.00
_cell.angle_beta   90.00
_cell.angle_gamma   90.00
#
_symmetry.space_group_name_H-M   'P 1'
#
loop_
_entity.id
_entity.type
_entity.pdbx_description
1 polymer ?
#
loop_
_entity_poly.entity_id
_entity_poly.type
_entity_poly.pdbx_seq_one_letter_code
_entity_poly.pdbx_strand_id
1 'polypeptide(L)'
;MNETSLHDTGNNITSDSVLRINSISKNFAVFSTLVIENLAKAQRNVAKEINLDTRIRDILPQFRLPERDWDDGGQDITLRMLASHSSGLPREGYSTDFDMVLAGGKADAATIGAKWASATPDSVIERVAKTNLMFAPGRRAACAVITYYNGITGTDSNWSDFATQNILAPLNMTHSFLGAVPDRLVPDIGIPGGENFADLVVGLGYDPAAGMWSSANDLVKYIHHIWLRPDPLPLITLPQRRLSLQPSVALPDGQQLVGPGWEIDLFEVPTSNSTSAANRTYATFGKSGDGGGWHSWIDVVPDLGYGLVVLSQVSGLADYLSISPTALKTTAHEHLLPAFAEALTWRMGNRFAGMYGKPADGGLIADEIKNVTNSTSYAKIELEENILYLRDLVVNGTSALESLDRLGWTDDYQGRFFSTPTGVVLTPADGAGETAEFGPGAQVWRMMGPGLEVCDWFDFDGLPGDNSRTRAVMFVPSVAALVALLLPLTASASPLSQNDTSPTPGTGTYPSTKLAPKVFIISMFDGEEEAWFNIPEFDILAQNITVTGLSPQFPDVHCTADGSICQVVTAMGEVNAAVTITSLVLSPKFDLTSTYFMVAGIGGVNPEVATIASVTLARYAVQVALQYEFDPREIPANFSSGYVPFGSVSPEQYPSSIYGTEVFELNDSLRKLAAGFARKATLNDSAEAVAYRAKYQTSDGKYRAGTQPPSVVECDVTTSDNWFSGRLLGEAFDRYTKLITNGTGVYCNTAQEDNATLEALLRGHKAGLVDFSRIIIMRTASDMDRPYPGGSATANLWGDDQGAYPPALRNLHLAGTKIIEGIVGGWNETFAKGVAPTNYIGNILGTIGGRPDFGPGPVAGGQAAARKRSTKRHFLTRSAKLA
;
A
#
# COMPACT_ATOMS: atom_id res chain seq x y z
N MET A 1 39.60 -23.46 -6.93
CA MET A 1 38.74 -24.43 -7.64
C MET A 1 38.31 -23.87 -9.01
N ASN A 2 38.53 -24.59 -10.11
CA ASN A 2 38.13 -24.15 -11.48
C ASN A 2 37.04 -25.08 -12.05
N GLU A 3 35.92 -24.50 -12.47
CA GLU A 3 34.73 -25.17 -13.01
C GLU A 3 35.00 -26.04 -14.25
N THR A 4 36.06 -25.76 -15.01
CA THR A 4 36.39 -26.47 -16.26
C THR A 4 37.51 -27.51 -16.11
N SER A 5 37.88 -27.88 -14.87
CA SER A 5 38.89 -28.91 -14.62
C SER A 5 38.36 -30.31 -14.98
N LEU A 6 38.76 -30.83 -16.15
CA LEU A 6 38.41 -32.19 -16.62
C LEU A 6 39.02 -33.34 -15.79
N HIS A 7 39.81 -33.02 -14.76
CA HIS A 7 40.31 -33.97 -13.78
C HIS A 7 39.70 -33.69 -12.41
N ASP A 8 39.24 -34.75 -11.76
CA ASP A 8 38.89 -34.75 -10.34
C ASP A 8 40.16 -34.42 -9.53
N THR A 9 40.25 -33.16 -9.15
CA THR A 9 41.39 -32.57 -8.46
C THR A 9 41.15 -32.47 -6.94
N GLY A 10 40.10 -33.13 -6.43
CA GLY A 10 39.66 -32.98 -5.04
C GLY A 10 39.01 -31.62 -4.73
N ASN A 11 38.78 -30.81 -5.77
CA ASN A 11 38.23 -29.45 -5.71
C ASN A 11 36.70 -29.45 -5.55
N ASN A 12 36.19 -30.06 -4.46
CA ASN A 12 34.77 -30.03 -4.13
C ASN A 12 34.36 -28.65 -3.61
N ILE A 13 33.22 -28.13 -4.10
CA ILE A 13 32.58 -26.97 -3.50
C ILE A 13 32.08 -27.35 -2.10
N THR A 14 32.41 -26.52 -1.11
CA THR A 14 32.02 -26.65 0.30
C THR A 14 31.44 -25.33 0.82
N SER A 15 30.93 -25.32 2.04
CA SER A 15 30.46 -24.07 2.69
C SER A 15 31.59 -23.06 2.98
N ASP A 16 32.86 -23.47 2.89
CA ASP A 16 34.03 -22.59 3.03
C ASP A 16 34.58 -22.11 1.67
N SER A 17 34.07 -22.62 0.55
CA SER A 17 34.40 -22.10 -0.78
C SER A 17 34.08 -20.61 -0.90
N VAL A 18 35.03 -19.84 -1.42
CA VAL A 18 35.02 -18.39 -1.47
C VAL A 18 34.64 -17.89 -2.85
N LEU A 19 33.53 -17.16 -2.93
CA LEU A 19 32.98 -16.62 -4.17
C LEU A 19 32.87 -15.09 -4.08
N ARG A 20 32.80 -14.39 -5.22
CA ARG A 20 32.46 -12.96 -5.19
C ARG A 20 31.02 -12.80 -4.75
N ILE A 21 30.78 -11.91 -3.79
CA ILE A 21 29.42 -11.62 -3.30
C ILE A 21 28.83 -10.36 -3.94
N ASN A 22 29.60 -9.64 -4.76
CA ASN A 22 29.15 -8.54 -5.61
C ASN A 22 28.25 -7.56 -4.84
N SER A 23 27.02 -7.31 -5.28
CA SER A 23 26.15 -6.29 -4.66
C SER A 23 25.72 -6.55 -3.20
N ILE A 24 26.06 -7.71 -2.62
CA ILE A 24 25.95 -7.91 -1.15
C ILE A 24 26.92 -7.00 -0.38
N SER A 25 28.04 -6.56 -0.99
CA SER A 25 28.92 -5.53 -0.41
C SER A 25 28.17 -4.27 0.01
N LYS A 26 27.07 -3.92 -0.68
CA LYS A 26 26.24 -2.76 -0.34
C LYS A 26 25.57 -2.92 1.02
N ASN A 27 25.14 -4.13 1.38
CA ASN A 27 24.56 -4.42 2.70
C ASN A 27 25.62 -4.26 3.81
N PHE A 28 26.86 -4.71 3.57
CA PHE A 28 28.00 -4.44 4.45
C PHE A 28 28.37 -2.94 4.53
N ALA A 29 28.23 -2.17 3.45
CA ALA A 29 28.40 -0.73 3.45
C ALA A 29 27.32 -0.02 4.30
N VAL A 30 26.06 -0.42 4.21
CA VAL A 30 25.00 0.09 5.09
C VAL A 30 25.27 -0.29 6.54
N PHE A 31 25.61 -1.54 6.81
CA PHE A 31 26.01 -2.01 8.14
C PHE A 31 27.19 -1.23 8.72
N SER A 32 28.18 -0.83 7.89
CA SER A 32 29.29 0.03 8.33
C SER A 32 28.82 1.34 8.94
N THR A 33 27.75 1.94 8.41
CA THR A 33 27.12 3.15 8.98
C THR A 33 26.63 2.92 10.41
N LEU A 34 25.95 1.79 10.65
CA LEU A 34 25.39 1.44 11.94
C LEU A 34 26.50 1.15 12.97
N VAL A 35 27.59 0.52 12.54
CA VAL A 35 28.77 0.32 13.40
C VAL A 35 29.40 1.66 13.76
N ILE A 36 29.56 2.58 12.81
CA ILE A 36 30.14 3.92 13.08
C ILE A 36 29.23 4.76 13.98
N GLU A 37 27.90 4.71 13.81
CA GLU A 37 26.92 5.32 14.72
C GLU A 37 27.08 4.80 16.16
N ASN A 38 27.18 3.48 16.33
CA ASN A 38 27.33 2.86 17.65
C ASN A 38 28.69 3.21 18.30
N LEU A 39 29.77 3.24 17.51
CA LEU A 39 31.09 3.71 17.95
C LEU A 39 31.08 5.20 18.34
N ALA A 40 30.38 6.06 17.59
CA ALA A 40 30.24 7.48 17.89
C ALA A 40 29.47 7.69 19.22
N LYS A 41 28.38 6.92 19.44
CA LYS A 41 27.61 6.93 20.70
C LYS A 41 28.43 6.53 21.93
N ALA A 42 29.45 5.69 21.76
CA ALA A 42 30.37 5.31 22.84
C ALA A 42 31.39 6.41 23.20
N GLN A 43 31.55 7.45 22.37
CA GLN A 43 32.52 8.53 22.56
C GLN A 43 31.86 9.82 23.08
N ARG A 44 32.34 10.36 24.21
CA ARG A 44 31.71 11.51 24.89
C ARG A 44 31.88 12.88 24.21
N ASN A 45 32.69 12.97 23.15
CA ASN A 45 33.16 14.25 22.58
C ASN A 45 32.87 14.41 21.07
N VAL A 46 31.97 13.60 20.48
CA VAL A 46 31.67 13.68 19.04
C VAL A 46 30.71 14.84 18.77
N ALA A 47 31.08 15.75 17.87
CA ALA A 47 30.38 17.04 17.68
C ALA A 47 29.06 16.96 16.88
N LYS A 48 28.82 15.86 16.17
CA LYS A 48 27.56 15.51 15.49
C LYS A 48 27.33 14.01 15.66
N GLU A 49 26.09 13.55 15.65
CA GLU A 49 25.78 12.12 15.60
C GLU A 49 25.59 11.71 14.14
N ILE A 50 26.18 10.60 13.70
CA ILE A 50 25.88 9.98 12.41
C ILE A 50 24.82 8.90 12.62
N ASN A 51 23.84 8.85 11.72
CA ASN A 51 22.80 7.83 11.64
C ASN A 51 22.30 7.78 10.18
N LEU A 52 21.39 6.85 9.86
CA LEU A 52 20.84 6.75 8.51
C LEU A 52 20.18 8.07 8.03
N ASP A 53 19.61 8.90 8.89
CA ASP A 53 18.94 10.14 8.46
C ASP A 53 19.89 11.35 8.33
N THR A 54 21.20 11.13 8.50
CA THR A 54 22.24 12.15 8.29
C THR A 54 22.37 12.51 6.80
N ARG A 55 22.33 13.80 6.47
CA ARG A 55 22.53 14.29 5.08
C ARG A 55 23.97 14.08 4.62
N ILE A 56 24.15 13.73 3.35
CA ILE A 56 25.49 13.51 2.78
C ILE A 56 26.41 14.72 2.98
N ARG A 57 25.91 15.92 2.66
CA ARG A 57 26.69 17.16 2.76
C ARG A 57 27.22 17.46 4.16
N ASP A 58 26.60 16.92 5.21
CA ASP A 58 27.04 17.11 6.59
C ASP A 58 28.28 16.27 6.96
N ILE A 59 28.58 15.23 6.18
CA ILE A 59 29.68 14.27 6.41
C ILE A 59 30.66 14.14 5.23
N LEU A 60 30.25 14.59 4.04
CA LEU A 60 31.01 14.60 2.80
C LEU A 60 30.83 16.00 2.15
N PRO A 61 31.51 17.05 2.65
CA PRO A 61 31.28 18.43 2.19
C PRO A 61 31.63 18.68 0.72
N GLN A 62 32.40 17.78 0.09
CA GLN A 62 32.68 17.77 -1.34
C GLN A 62 31.52 17.21 -2.20
N PHE A 63 30.47 16.66 -1.57
CA PHE A 63 29.24 16.25 -2.24
C PHE A 63 28.52 17.47 -2.79
N ARG A 64 28.20 17.39 -4.08
CA ARG A 64 27.51 18.41 -4.86
C ARG A 64 26.82 17.75 -6.04
N LEU A 65 25.85 18.45 -6.60
CA LEU A 65 25.10 18.05 -7.79
C LEU A 65 25.03 19.24 -8.76
N PRO A 66 24.58 19.03 -10.01
CA PRO A 66 24.16 20.12 -10.88
C PRO A 66 23.17 21.04 -10.15
N GLU A 67 23.32 22.36 -10.29
CA GLU A 67 22.61 23.40 -9.50
C GLU A 67 21.09 23.16 -9.40
N ARG A 68 20.45 22.85 -10.53
CA ARG A 68 19.00 22.53 -10.57
C ARG A 68 18.62 21.36 -9.67
N ASP A 69 19.40 20.28 -9.69
CA ASP A 69 19.09 19.06 -8.93
C ASP A 69 19.51 19.21 -7.46
N TRP A 70 20.52 20.05 -7.19
CA TRP A 70 20.89 20.44 -5.84
C TRP A 70 19.77 21.20 -5.12
N ASP A 71 19.15 22.14 -5.83
CA ASP A 71 18.02 22.94 -5.33
C ASP A 71 16.71 22.13 -5.29
N ASP A 72 16.50 21.19 -6.24
CA ASP A 72 15.37 20.24 -6.26
C ASP A 72 15.57 19.05 -5.29
N GLY A 73 15.88 19.38 -4.04
CA GLY A 73 16.05 18.44 -2.92
C GLY A 73 17.37 17.67 -2.87
N GLY A 74 18.24 17.76 -3.89
CA GLY A 74 19.53 17.06 -3.93
C GLY A 74 20.48 17.41 -2.79
N GLN A 75 20.38 18.62 -2.25
CA GLN A 75 21.11 19.03 -1.05
C GLN A 75 20.71 18.27 0.24
N ASP A 76 19.52 17.66 0.27
CA ASP A 76 18.95 16.99 1.44
C ASP A 76 18.95 15.45 1.35
N ILE A 77 19.66 14.88 0.36
CA ILE A 77 19.88 13.43 0.29
C ILE A 77 20.57 12.94 1.57
N THR A 78 19.99 11.90 2.20
CA THR A 78 20.47 11.28 3.44
C THR A 78 21.19 9.94 3.21
N LEU A 79 21.88 9.44 4.24
CA LEU A 79 22.43 8.08 4.27
C LEU A 79 21.35 7.01 4.11
N ARG A 80 20.10 7.25 4.51
CA ARG A 80 18.94 6.36 4.37
C ARG A 80 18.46 6.37 2.95
N MET A 81 18.34 7.54 2.34
CA MET A 81 18.10 7.66 0.91
C MET A 81 19.17 6.85 0.19
N LEU A 82 20.46 7.14 0.44
CA LEU A 82 21.56 6.35 -0.10
C LEU A 82 21.46 4.82 0.13
N ALA A 83 21.14 4.38 1.35
CA ALA A 83 21.15 2.97 1.76
C ALA A 83 19.96 2.16 1.22
N SER A 84 18.74 2.73 1.28
CA SER A 84 17.54 2.22 0.58
C SER A 84 17.63 2.41 -0.93
N HIS A 85 18.83 2.73 -1.38
CA HIS A 85 19.20 3.40 -2.59
C HIS A 85 18.47 4.76 -2.83
N SER A 86 17.19 4.99 -2.48
CA SER A 86 16.28 6.16 -2.72
C SER A 86 16.78 7.66 -2.81
N SER A 87 17.92 7.97 -3.42
CA SER A 87 18.59 9.28 -3.53
C SER A 87 18.46 10.08 -4.84
N GLY A 88 18.00 9.52 -5.96
CA GLY A 88 18.06 10.21 -7.28
C GLY A 88 19.25 9.83 -8.16
N LEU A 89 20.32 9.32 -7.55
CA LEU A 89 21.60 9.11 -8.24
C LEU A 89 21.53 7.97 -9.27
N PRO A 90 22.17 8.11 -10.46
CA PRO A 90 22.27 7.03 -11.43
C PRO A 90 23.17 5.91 -10.94
N ARG A 91 22.95 4.70 -11.50
CA ARG A 91 23.65 3.46 -11.09
C ARG A 91 25.18 3.56 -11.16
N GLU A 92 25.72 4.14 -12.23
CA GLU A 92 27.16 4.21 -12.48
C GLU A 92 27.60 5.67 -12.70
N GLY A 93 28.78 6.04 -12.21
CA GLY A 93 29.37 7.35 -12.47
C GLY A 93 30.02 7.48 -13.86
N TYR A 94 29.98 6.45 -14.69
CA TYR A 94 30.66 6.41 -15.98
C TYR A 94 29.73 5.85 -17.07
N SER A 95 29.99 6.27 -18.31
CA SER A 95 29.33 5.72 -19.50
C SER A 95 30.22 4.65 -20.15
N THR A 96 29.57 3.67 -20.77
CA THR A 96 30.18 2.55 -21.52
C THR A 96 29.37 2.29 -22.77
N ASP A 97 30.01 1.68 -23.77
CA ASP A 97 29.33 1.17 -24.97
C ASP A 97 28.44 -0.07 -24.69
N PHE A 98 28.49 -0.60 -23.45
CA PHE A 98 27.57 -1.63 -22.98
C PHE A 98 26.15 -1.05 -22.84
N ASP A 99 25.27 -1.47 -23.75
CA ASP A 99 23.85 -1.11 -23.79
C ASP A 99 23.01 -2.39 -23.78
N MET A 100 22.34 -2.63 -22.65
CA MET A 100 21.49 -3.80 -22.42
C MET A 100 20.21 -3.81 -23.28
N VAL A 101 19.77 -2.65 -23.79
CA VAL A 101 18.57 -2.50 -24.63
C VAL A 101 18.89 -2.72 -26.11
N LEU A 102 20.06 -2.24 -26.55
CA LEU A 102 20.54 -2.40 -27.93
C LEU A 102 21.35 -3.69 -28.14
N ALA A 103 21.64 -4.45 -27.08
CA ALA A 103 22.62 -5.54 -27.07
C ALA A 103 23.99 -5.11 -27.63
N GLY A 104 24.35 -3.84 -27.41
CA GLY A 104 25.64 -3.27 -27.79
C GLY A 104 26.68 -3.63 -26.75
N GLY A 105 27.80 -4.21 -27.17
CA GLY A 105 28.90 -4.61 -26.28
C GLY A 105 28.57 -5.80 -25.36
N LYS A 106 29.52 -6.14 -24.50
CA LYS A 106 29.37 -7.13 -23.42
C LYS A 106 29.77 -6.48 -22.09
N ALA A 107 29.25 -7.00 -20.98
CA ALA A 107 29.68 -6.65 -19.64
C ALA A 107 30.86 -7.55 -19.25
N ASP A 108 32.05 -7.22 -19.75
CA ASP A 108 33.25 -8.03 -19.60
C ASP A 108 34.36 -7.33 -18.80
N ALA A 109 35.49 -8.02 -18.61
CA ALA A 109 36.60 -7.51 -17.80
C ALA A 109 37.28 -6.30 -18.44
N ALA A 110 37.31 -6.23 -19.78
CA ALA A 110 37.94 -5.15 -20.54
C ALA A 110 37.07 -3.88 -20.59
N THR A 111 35.75 -4.03 -20.58
CA THR A 111 34.77 -2.94 -20.68
C THR A 111 34.37 -2.38 -19.32
N ILE A 112 33.58 -3.13 -18.54
CA ILE A 112 33.05 -2.70 -17.24
C ILE A 112 34.08 -2.98 -16.14
N GLY A 113 34.75 -4.14 -16.17
CA GLY A 113 35.76 -4.49 -15.18
C GLY A 113 36.85 -3.42 -15.06
N ALA A 114 37.43 -2.99 -16.17
CA ALA A 114 38.44 -1.93 -16.20
C ALA A 114 37.93 -0.58 -15.64
N LYS A 115 36.64 -0.25 -15.77
CA LYS A 115 36.04 0.95 -15.14
C LYS A 115 35.85 0.78 -13.64
N TRP A 116 35.46 -0.39 -13.17
CA TRP A 116 35.40 -0.72 -11.74
C TRP A 116 36.79 -0.69 -11.10
N ALA A 117 37.80 -1.31 -11.72
CA ALA A 117 39.18 -1.34 -11.21
C ALA A 117 39.84 0.04 -11.14
N SER A 118 39.54 0.93 -12.08
CA SER A 118 40.13 2.28 -12.12
C SER A 118 39.39 3.33 -11.29
N ALA A 119 38.28 2.97 -10.64
CA ALA A 119 37.49 3.91 -9.85
C ALA A 119 38.12 4.21 -8.48
N THR A 120 38.23 5.50 -8.20
CA THR A 120 38.64 6.03 -6.89
C THR A 120 37.47 6.77 -6.23
N PRO A 121 37.42 6.92 -4.89
CA PRO A 121 36.36 7.68 -4.24
C PRO A 121 36.20 9.09 -4.80
N ASP A 122 37.31 9.82 -5.00
CA ASP A 122 37.29 11.16 -5.59
C ASP A 122 36.73 11.19 -7.01
N SER A 123 37.07 10.22 -7.85
CA SER A 123 36.55 10.18 -9.22
C SER A 123 35.06 9.85 -9.24
N VAL A 124 34.54 9.03 -8.32
CA VAL A 124 33.09 8.81 -8.14
C VAL A 124 32.38 10.09 -7.71
N ILE A 125 32.93 10.82 -6.72
CA ILE A 125 32.37 12.11 -6.25
C ILE A 125 32.38 13.15 -7.38
N GLU A 126 33.47 13.25 -8.15
CA GLU A 126 33.58 14.18 -9.28
C GLU A 126 32.59 13.84 -10.42
N ARG A 127 32.26 12.55 -10.58
CA ARG A 127 31.25 12.08 -11.55
C ARG A 127 29.84 12.42 -11.09
N VAL A 128 29.50 12.16 -9.82
CA VAL A 128 28.22 12.56 -9.22
C VAL A 128 28.00 14.08 -9.36
N ALA A 129 29.04 14.88 -9.07
CA ALA A 129 29.01 16.34 -9.22
C ALA A 129 28.67 16.86 -10.63
N LYS A 130 28.74 16.02 -11.67
CA LYS A 130 28.51 16.38 -13.08
C LYS A 130 27.32 15.65 -13.70
N THR A 131 26.65 14.78 -12.96
CA THR A 131 25.61 13.90 -13.50
C THR A 131 24.27 14.25 -12.86
N ASN A 132 23.27 14.49 -13.70
CA ASN A 132 21.93 14.84 -13.22
C ASN A 132 21.27 13.66 -12.50
N LEU A 133 20.38 13.96 -11.57
CA LEU A 133 19.51 12.96 -10.94
C LEU A 133 18.53 12.38 -11.97
N MET A 134 18.22 11.10 -11.84
CA MET A 134 17.27 10.42 -12.74
C MET A 134 15.80 10.70 -12.40
N PHE A 135 15.55 11.16 -11.18
CA PHE A 135 14.26 11.56 -10.58
C PHE A 135 14.58 12.19 -9.20
N ALA A 136 13.63 12.90 -8.59
CA ALA A 136 13.87 13.61 -7.32
C ALA A 136 14.25 12.68 -6.14
N PRO A 137 15.06 13.15 -5.17
CA PRO A 137 15.39 12.41 -3.94
C PRO A 137 14.16 11.94 -3.16
N GLY A 138 14.30 10.84 -2.43
CA GLY A 138 13.20 10.17 -1.75
C GLY A 138 12.27 9.37 -2.68
N ARG A 139 12.51 9.35 -4.00
CA ARG A 139 11.69 8.58 -4.95
C ARG A 139 12.32 7.24 -5.43
N ARG A 140 13.61 7.15 -5.83
CA ARG A 140 14.41 5.93 -6.26
C ARG A 140 15.98 6.17 -6.23
N ALA A 141 16.91 5.42 -6.87
CA ALA A 141 17.96 4.69 -6.10
C ALA A 141 19.56 4.58 -6.40
N ALA A 142 20.53 5.10 -5.54
CA ALA A 142 21.97 4.65 -5.23
C ALA A 142 22.70 5.23 -3.90
N CYS A 143 23.91 4.76 -3.40
CA CYS A 143 24.52 4.85 -1.98
C CYS A 143 25.95 5.52 -1.66
N ALA A 144 26.35 5.88 -0.39
CA ALA A 144 27.72 6.34 0.11
C ALA A 144 27.94 6.45 1.68
N VAL A 145 29.16 6.30 2.29
CA VAL A 145 29.40 6.38 3.80
C VAL A 145 30.77 6.93 4.35
N ILE A 146 31.94 6.61 3.78
CA ILE A 146 33.23 6.52 4.52
C ILE A 146 33.80 7.80 5.18
N THR A 147 33.61 9.00 4.63
CA THR A 147 34.38 10.21 5.02
C THR A 147 34.18 10.63 6.47
N TYR A 148 33.05 10.27 7.08
CA TYR A 148 32.77 10.57 8.48
C TYR A 148 33.70 9.86 9.47
N TYR A 149 34.02 8.59 9.22
CA TYR A 149 34.82 7.76 10.13
C TYR A 149 36.19 8.39 10.41
N ASN A 150 36.90 8.75 9.34
CA ASN A 150 38.21 9.42 9.41
C ASN A 150 38.16 10.74 10.18
N GLY A 151 37.05 11.48 10.09
CA GLY A 151 36.84 12.73 10.82
C GLY A 151 36.72 12.56 12.33
N ILE A 152 36.17 11.45 12.83
CA ILE A 152 35.98 11.20 14.27
C ILE A 152 37.14 10.43 14.92
N THR A 153 37.85 9.60 14.16
CA THR A 153 38.99 8.82 14.67
C THR A 153 40.34 9.50 14.48
N GLY A 154 40.43 10.49 13.58
CA GLY A 154 41.71 11.06 13.14
C GLY A 154 42.56 10.11 12.29
N THR A 155 41.95 9.05 11.73
CA THR A 155 42.60 8.13 10.79
C THR A 155 42.45 8.59 9.36
N ASP A 156 43.32 8.11 8.46
CA ASP A 156 43.18 8.25 7.00
C ASP A 156 42.96 6.87 6.37
N SER A 157 41.93 6.16 6.84
CA SER A 157 41.59 4.80 6.41
C SER A 157 40.62 4.83 5.25
N ASN A 158 40.81 3.97 4.24
CA ASN A 158 39.77 3.75 3.22
C ASN A 158 38.66 2.83 3.77
N TRP A 159 37.55 2.70 3.03
CA TRP A 159 36.43 1.88 3.47
C TRP A 159 36.79 0.40 3.58
N SER A 160 37.70 -0.09 2.77
CA SER A 160 38.10 -1.49 2.72
C SER A 160 38.94 -1.90 3.94
N ASP A 161 39.80 -0.99 4.42
CA ASP A 161 40.47 -1.12 5.72
C ASP A 161 39.45 -1.07 6.87
N PHE A 162 38.50 -0.12 6.83
CA PHE A 162 37.45 -0.02 7.85
C PHE A 162 36.65 -1.33 7.94
N ALA A 163 36.13 -1.84 6.82
CA ALA A 163 35.29 -3.03 6.78
C ALA A 163 36.07 -4.27 7.24
N THR A 164 37.32 -4.41 6.82
CA THR A 164 38.18 -5.53 7.25
C THR A 164 38.39 -5.52 8.78
N GLN A 165 38.73 -4.36 9.36
CA GLN A 165 39.11 -4.25 10.77
C GLN A 165 37.91 -4.19 11.73
N ASN A 166 36.80 -3.56 11.32
CA ASN A 166 35.66 -3.25 12.20
C ASN A 166 34.41 -4.10 11.92
N ILE A 167 34.38 -4.85 10.81
CA ILE A 167 33.27 -5.75 10.46
C ILE A 167 33.75 -7.19 10.34
N LEU A 168 34.69 -7.48 9.42
CA LEU A 168 35.08 -8.86 9.10
C LEU A 168 35.85 -9.52 10.25
N ALA A 169 36.84 -8.84 10.83
CA ALA A 169 37.64 -9.37 11.93
C ALA A 169 36.83 -9.61 13.23
N PRO A 170 35.99 -8.67 13.72
CA PRO A 170 35.18 -8.90 14.93
C PRO A 170 34.13 -10.01 14.77
N LEU A 171 33.70 -10.29 13.53
CA LEU A 171 32.78 -11.39 13.21
C LEU A 171 33.47 -12.72 12.91
N ASN A 172 34.81 -12.78 13.00
CA ASN A 172 35.61 -13.96 12.67
C ASN A 172 35.32 -14.51 11.25
N MET A 173 35.19 -13.59 10.29
CA MET A 173 34.96 -13.88 8.87
C MET A 173 36.29 -14.11 8.14
N THR A 174 36.91 -15.26 8.41
CA THR A 174 38.29 -15.58 7.99
C THR A 174 38.46 -15.90 6.50
N HIS A 175 37.37 -16.09 5.77
CA HIS A 175 37.30 -16.39 4.33
C HIS A 175 36.69 -15.24 3.53
N SER A 176 36.56 -14.07 4.15
CA SER A 176 36.01 -12.85 3.54
C SER A 176 37.06 -11.75 3.44
N PHE A 177 37.15 -11.07 2.30
CA PHE A 177 38.15 -10.02 2.07
C PHE A 177 37.75 -9.03 0.97
N LEU A 178 38.53 -7.95 0.89
CA LEU A 178 38.49 -6.90 -0.13
C LEU A 178 39.88 -6.80 -0.79
N GLY A 179 39.94 -6.34 -2.04
CA GLY A 179 41.19 -6.27 -2.81
C GLY A 179 41.63 -7.60 -3.42
N ALA A 180 42.94 -7.81 -3.51
CA ALA A 180 43.53 -9.00 -4.14
C ALA A 180 43.38 -10.27 -3.26
N VAL A 181 43.29 -11.43 -3.91
CA VAL A 181 43.17 -12.74 -3.25
C VAL A 181 44.41 -13.00 -2.37
N PRO A 182 44.26 -13.23 -1.05
CA PRO A 182 45.39 -13.62 -0.20
C PRO A 182 45.88 -15.04 -0.53
N ASP A 183 47.20 -15.26 -0.60
CA ASP A 183 47.83 -16.55 -0.93
C ASP A 183 47.21 -17.75 -0.17
N ARG A 184 46.88 -17.55 1.11
CA ARG A 184 46.29 -18.58 1.99
C ARG A 184 44.88 -19.05 1.58
N LEU A 185 44.15 -18.23 0.79
CA LEU A 185 42.76 -18.48 0.35
C LEU A 185 42.69 -18.89 -1.13
N VAL A 186 43.78 -18.84 -1.88
CA VAL A 186 43.85 -19.25 -3.30
C VAL A 186 43.27 -20.66 -3.55
N PRO A 187 43.46 -21.68 -2.68
CA PRO A 187 42.82 -22.98 -2.86
C PRO A 187 41.28 -22.90 -2.85
N ASP A 188 40.74 -22.08 -1.95
CA ASP A 188 39.32 -21.99 -1.63
C ASP A 188 38.53 -21.06 -2.58
N ILE A 189 39.19 -20.30 -3.45
CA ILE A 189 38.51 -19.46 -4.44
C ILE A 189 37.79 -20.32 -5.49
N GLY A 190 36.48 -20.09 -5.64
CA GLY A 190 35.70 -20.56 -6.77
C GLY A 190 35.90 -19.66 -8.00
N ILE A 191 36.41 -20.23 -9.10
CA ILE A 191 36.65 -19.52 -10.37
C ILE A 191 35.68 -20.05 -11.43
N PRO A 192 34.82 -19.18 -12.02
CA PRO A 192 33.93 -19.52 -13.13
C PRO A 192 34.70 -19.96 -14.38
N GLY A 193 34.13 -20.88 -15.14
CA GLY A 193 34.69 -21.27 -16.43
C GLY A 193 34.65 -20.15 -17.48
N GLY A 194 35.69 -20.04 -18.31
CA GLY A 194 35.77 -19.04 -19.38
C GLY A 194 36.21 -17.65 -18.91
N GLU A 195 35.76 -16.61 -19.61
CA GLU A 195 36.06 -15.21 -19.25
C GLU A 195 35.29 -14.81 -17.98
N ASN A 196 36.02 -14.32 -16.97
CA ASN A 196 35.49 -14.05 -15.63
C ASN A 196 36.27 -12.91 -14.95
N PHE A 197 35.82 -12.45 -13.78
CA PHE A 197 36.45 -11.35 -13.04
C PHE A 197 37.36 -11.83 -11.87
N ALA A 198 38.00 -13.00 -11.92
CA ALA A 198 38.77 -13.51 -10.78
C ALA A 198 39.94 -12.59 -10.43
N ASP A 199 40.76 -12.26 -11.44
CA ASP A 199 41.93 -11.38 -11.30
C ASP A 199 41.57 -9.89 -11.18
N LEU A 200 40.28 -9.53 -11.23
CA LEU A 200 39.82 -8.14 -11.18
C LEU A 200 39.89 -7.57 -9.76
N VAL A 201 40.89 -6.76 -9.45
CA VAL A 201 40.84 -5.92 -8.25
C VAL A 201 39.85 -4.78 -8.51
N VAL A 202 38.76 -4.73 -7.76
CA VAL A 202 37.80 -3.62 -7.80
C VAL A 202 38.47 -2.38 -7.20
N GLY A 203 38.21 -1.21 -7.77
CA GLY A 203 38.78 0.05 -7.31
C GLY A 203 38.06 0.56 -6.07
N LEU A 204 38.78 1.26 -5.20
CA LEU A 204 38.27 1.78 -3.91
C LEU A 204 37.00 2.65 -4.04
N GLY A 205 36.71 3.21 -5.22
CA GLY A 205 35.45 3.92 -5.50
C GLY A 205 34.21 3.03 -5.59
N TYR A 206 34.37 1.74 -5.94
CA TYR A 206 33.29 0.76 -6.08
C TYR A 206 33.40 -0.44 -5.14
N ASP A 207 34.45 -0.55 -4.33
CA ASP A 207 34.59 -1.58 -3.29
C ASP A 207 33.34 -1.71 -2.37
N PRO A 208 32.75 -0.62 -1.84
CA PRO A 208 31.51 -0.69 -1.05
C PRO A 208 30.29 -1.20 -1.85
N ALA A 209 30.37 -1.18 -3.19
CA ALA A 209 29.29 -1.57 -4.08
C ALA A 209 29.42 -3.02 -4.59
N ALA A 210 30.64 -3.55 -4.77
CA ALA A 210 30.85 -4.87 -5.38
C ALA A 210 32.16 -5.59 -5.01
N GLY A 211 33.04 -5.02 -4.18
CA GLY A 211 34.42 -5.49 -4.04
C GLY A 211 34.62 -6.79 -3.25
N MET A 212 33.64 -7.24 -2.48
CA MET A 212 33.85 -8.30 -1.49
C MET A 212 33.84 -9.73 -2.07
N TRP A 213 34.68 -10.55 -1.47
CA TRP A 213 34.62 -12.01 -1.51
C TRP A 213 34.16 -12.55 -0.15
N SER A 214 33.47 -13.70 -0.12
CA SER A 214 33.08 -14.40 1.11
C SER A 214 32.73 -15.87 0.85
N SER A 215 32.59 -16.66 1.92
CA SER A 215 32.07 -18.03 1.90
C SER A 215 30.68 -18.11 2.53
N ALA A 216 29.97 -19.23 2.29
CA ALA A 216 28.66 -19.43 2.88
C ALA A 216 28.72 -19.47 4.42
N ASN A 217 29.73 -20.14 4.98
CA ASN A 217 29.96 -20.20 6.43
C ASN A 217 30.21 -18.82 7.07
N ASP A 218 30.92 -17.91 6.38
CA ASP A 218 31.15 -16.56 6.88
C ASP A 218 29.89 -15.68 6.82
N LEU A 219 29.13 -15.76 5.73
CA LEU A 219 27.85 -15.04 5.60
C LEU A 219 26.81 -15.56 6.61
N VAL A 220 26.77 -16.86 6.90
CA VAL A 220 25.90 -17.43 7.94
C VAL A 220 26.20 -16.82 9.32
N LYS A 221 27.48 -16.61 9.68
CA LYS A 221 27.85 -15.89 10.91
C LYS A 221 27.29 -14.47 10.90
N TYR A 222 27.43 -13.75 9.78
CA TYR A 222 26.92 -12.39 9.64
C TYR A 222 25.40 -12.29 9.82
N ILE A 223 24.61 -13.07 9.07
CA ILE A 223 23.15 -13.06 9.19
C ILE A 223 22.69 -13.51 10.59
N HIS A 224 23.30 -14.55 11.14
CA HIS A 224 22.92 -15.03 12.47
C HIS A 224 23.29 -14.04 13.58
N HIS A 225 24.50 -13.46 13.56
CA HIS A 225 25.00 -12.65 14.67
C HIS A 225 24.57 -11.19 14.68
N ILE A 226 24.19 -10.63 13.54
CA ILE A 226 23.74 -9.24 13.44
C ILE A 226 22.23 -9.16 13.31
N TRP A 227 21.64 -10.02 12.49
CA TRP A 227 20.27 -9.83 12.00
C TRP A 227 19.25 -10.75 12.69
N LEU A 228 19.59 -12.02 12.97
CA LEU A 228 18.64 -13.01 13.52
C LEU A 228 18.68 -13.18 15.04
N ARG A 229 19.85 -13.24 15.68
CA ARG A 229 19.92 -13.53 17.13
C ARG A 229 19.22 -12.43 17.97
N PRO A 230 18.59 -12.75 19.12
CA PRO A 230 17.80 -11.78 19.89
C PRO A 230 18.55 -10.50 20.24
N ASP A 231 19.70 -10.61 20.91
CA ASP A 231 20.62 -9.50 21.17
C ASP A 231 21.77 -9.57 20.15
N PRO A 232 21.99 -8.57 19.27
CA PRO A 232 23.01 -8.65 18.23
C PRO A 232 24.39 -8.59 18.87
N LEU A 233 25.45 -9.02 18.17
CA LEU A 233 26.81 -8.74 18.65
C LEU A 233 27.01 -7.21 18.80
N PRO A 234 27.84 -6.75 19.76
CA PRO A 234 27.90 -5.34 20.21
C PRO A 234 28.49 -4.34 19.18
N LEU A 235 28.50 -4.71 17.90
CA LEU A 235 28.78 -3.87 16.76
C LEU A 235 27.62 -2.91 16.47
N ILE A 236 26.36 -3.34 16.67
CA ILE A 236 25.16 -2.50 16.54
C ILE A 236 24.20 -2.73 17.71
N THR A 237 23.26 -1.81 17.90
CA THR A 237 22.19 -1.92 18.90
C THR A 237 20.89 -2.48 18.30
N LEU A 238 19.98 -2.97 19.16
CA LEU A 238 18.64 -3.41 18.76
C LEU A 238 17.83 -2.35 17.98
N PRO A 239 17.75 -1.07 18.42
CA PRO A 239 17.08 -0.01 17.67
C PRO A 239 17.66 0.21 16.26
N GLN A 240 18.98 0.17 16.11
CA GLN A 240 19.62 0.33 14.79
C GLN A 240 19.27 -0.82 13.84
N ARG A 241 19.18 -2.06 14.36
CA ARG A 241 18.72 -3.21 13.57
C ARG A 241 17.28 -3.01 13.09
N ARG A 242 16.37 -2.60 13.98
CA ARG A 242 14.96 -2.30 13.64
C ARG A 242 14.86 -1.20 12.58
N LEU A 243 15.60 -0.10 12.73
CA LEU A 243 15.61 1.02 11.77
C LEU A 243 16.23 0.69 10.41
N SER A 244 17.08 -0.34 10.33
CA SER A 244 17.68 -0.84 9.09
C SER A 244 16.78 -1.87 8.38
N LEU A 245 16.01 -2.65 9.13
CA LEU A 245 14.97 -3.55 8.59
C LEU A 245 13.65 -2.83 8.30
N GLN A 246 13.56 -1.52 8.52
CA GLN A 246 12.35 -0.75 8.19
C GLN A 246 12.28 -0.50 6.67
N PRO A 247 11.17 -0.86 5.99
CA PRO A 247 10.92 -0.46 4.61
C PRO A 247 10.98 1.06 4.44
N SER A 248 11.61 1.52 3.36
CA SER A 248 11.73 2.94 3.00
C SER A 248 10.88 3.30 1.77
N VAL A 249 10.68 2.37 0.84
CA VAL A 249 9.85 2.54 -0.36
C VAL A 249 9.09 1.24 -0.64
N ALA A 250 7.79 1.32 -0.91
CA ALA A 250 7.01 0.21 -1.47
C ALA A 250 7.07 0.26 -3.01
N LEU A 251 7.21 -0.89 -3.67
CA LEU A 251 7.14 -0.95 -5.13
C LEU A 251 5.68 -1.06 -5.61
N PRO A 252 5.36 -0.59 -6.83
CA PRO A 252 3.98 -0.57 -7.33
C PRO A 252 3.34 -1.95 -7.60
N ASP A 253 4.06 -3.05 -7.37
CA ASP A 253 3.55 -4.41 -7.48
C ASP A 253 2.80 -4.89 -6.22
N GLY A 254 2.96 -4.18 -5.09
CA GLY A 254 2.40 -4.59 -3.79
C GLY A 254 3.05 -5.83 -3.16
N GLN A 255 4.08 -6.38 -3.80
CA GLN A 255 4.78 -7.61 -3.38
C GLN A 255 6.21 -7.34 -2.91
N GLN A 256 6.79 -6.20 -3.33
CA GLN A 256 8.17 -5.84 -3.01
C GLN A 256 8.26 -4.49 -2.30
N LEU A 257 9.15 -4.41 -1.31
CA LEU A 257 9.55 -3.19 -0.63
C LEU A 257 11.09 -3.05 -0.71
N VAL A 258 11.60 -1.86 -0.43
CA VAL A 258 13.04 -1.57 -0.40
C VAL A 258 13.39 -0.88 0.92
N GLY A 259 14.36 -1.43 1.65
CA GLY A 259 14.87 -0.88 2.91
C GLY A 259 16.37 -0.58 2.84
N PRO A 260 16.96 0.03 3.88
CA PRO A 260 18.39 0.34 3.96
C PRO A 260 19.29 -0.90 3.77
N GLY A 261 19.80 -1.11 2.55
CA GLY A 261 20.61 -2.26 2.19
C GLY A 261 19.83 -3.55 1.93
N TRP A 262 18.50 -3.50 1.81
CA TRP A 262 17.61 -4.66 1.69
C TRP A 262 16.62 -4.56 0.52
N GLU A 263 16.57 -5.62 -0.28
CA GLU A 263 15.47 -5.99 -1.18
C GLU A 263 14.48 -6.82 -0.35
N ILE A 264 13.22 -6.38 -0.23
CA ILE A 264 12.26 -6.99 0.70
C ILE A 264 11.13 -7.60 -0.12
N ASP A 265 11.01 -8.92 -0.13
CA ASP A 265 9.88 -9.63 -0.76
C ASP A 265 8.84 -10.01 0.31
N LEU A 266 7.56 -9.86 -0.03
CA LEU A 266 6.43 -10.25 0.81
C LEU A 266 5.88 -11.60 0.36
N PHE A 267 5.72 -12.52 1.32
CA PHE A 267 5.22 -13.87 1.10
C PHE A 267 3.98 -14.14 1.94
N GLU A 268 2.88 -14.48 1.29
CA GLU A 268 1.67 -14.96 1.95
C GLU A 268 1.81 -16.44 2.33
N VAL A 269 1.65 -16.76 3.62
CA VAL A 269 1.59 -18.13 4.13
C VAL A 269 0.14 -18.44 4.55
N PRO A 270 -0.52 -19.44 3.93
CA PRO A 270 -1.86 -19.85 4.32
C PRO A 270 -1.92 -20.37 5.76
N THR A 271 -2.90 -19.91 6.51
CA THR A 271 -3.23 -20.41 7.85
C THR A 271 -4.27 -21.54 7.76
N SER A 272 -4.23 -22.49 8.71
CA SER A 272 -4.84 -23.82 8.54
C SER A 272 -6.28 -23.98 9.03
N ASN A 273 -6.90 -22.95 9.63
CA ASN A 273 -8.28 -23.00 10.13
C ASN A 273 -9.12 -21.83 9.60
N SER A 274 -10.44 -22.04 9.50
CA SER A 274 -11.33 -21.27 8.63
C SER A 274 -12.25 -20.29 9.38
N THR A 275 -11.69 -19.52 10.31
CA THR A 275 -12.43 -18.57 11.16
C THR A 275 -12.08 -17.11 10.87
N SER A 276 -10.84 -16.79 10.50
CA SER A 276 -10.48 -15.53 9.83
C SER A 276 -9.66 -15.81 8.57
N ALA A 277 -10.17 -15.40 7.40
CA ALA A 277 -9.52 -15.67 6.11
C ALA A 277 -8.35 -14.70 5.81
N ALA A 278 -7.40 -14.59 6.74
CA ALA A 278 -6.21 -13.76 6.62
C ALA A 278 -4.96 -14.62 6.36
N ASN A 279 -4.47 -14.61 5.11
CA ASN A 279 -3.14 -15.13 4.81
C ASN A 279 -2.10 -14.30 5.58
N ARG A 280 -1.21 -14.95 6.34
CA ARG A 280 -0.19 -14.22 7.09
C ARG A 280 0.96 -13.84 6.16
N THR A 281 1.17 -12.54 5.99
CA THR A 281 2.30 -12.02 5.22
C THR A 281 3.57 -12.04 6.07
N TYR A 282 4.64 -12.60 5.51
CA TYR A 282 5.99 -12.58 6.06
C TYR A 282 6.94 -11.85 5.11
N ALA A 283 7.79 -10.98 5.65
CA ALA A 283 8.80 -10.26 4.86
C ALA A 283 10.14 -11.00 4.89
N THR A 284 10.72 -11.29 3.71
CA THR A 284 12.10 -11.75 3.57
C THR A 284 13.00 -10.56 3.24
N PHE A 285 13.91 -10.19 4.13
CA PHE A 285 14.84 -9.09 3.93
C PHE A 285 16.11 -9.64 3.28
N GLY A 286 16.19 -9.50 1.96
CA GLY A 286 17.23 -10.10 1.12
C GLY A 286 18.21 -9.10 0.50
N LYS A 287 19.29 -9.61 -0.08
CA LYS A 287 20.17 -8.85 -0.96
C LYS A 287 20.81 -9.76 -2.01
N SER A 288 20.52 -9.46 -3.28
CA SER A 288 21.20 -10.06 -4.42
C SER A 288 22.62 -9.50 -4.67
N GLY A 289 23.47 -10.32 -5.28
CA GLY A 289 24.73 -9.91 -5.89
C GLY A 289 24.95 -10.61 -7.23
N ASP A 290 25.41 -9.86 -8.23
CA ASP A 290 25.63 -10.36 -9.59
C ASP A 290 26.84 -9.63 -10.20
N GLY A 291 27.69 -10.37 -10.91
CA GLY A 291 28.85 -9.82 -11.63
C GLY A 291 29.94 -10.86 -11.89
N GLY A 292 30.53 -10.81 -13.09
CA GLY A 292 31.79 -11.51 -13.42
C GLY A 292 31.72 -13.04 -13.50
N GLY A 293 30.52 -13.63 -13.49
CA GLY A 293 30.32 -15.09 -13.43
C GLY A 293 29.96 -15.63 -12.03
N TRP A 294 29.82 -14.75 -11.03
CA TRP A 294 29.30 -15.12 -9.69
C TRP A 294 27.93 -14.49 -9.45
N HIS A 295 27.06 -15.27 -8.81
CA HIS A 295 25.73 -14.86 -8.39
C HIS A 295 25.56 -15.21 -6.91
N SER A 296 24.96 -14.32 -6.14
CA SER A 296 24.85 -14.46 -4.69
C SER A 296 23.51 -13.93 -4.17
N TRP A 297 23.07 -14.49 -3.07
CA TRP A 297 21.91 -14.05 -2.31
C TRP A 297 22.15 -14.31 -0.82
N ILE A 298 21.78 -13.35 0.01
CA ILE A 298 21.54 -13.54 1.45
C ILE A 298 20.15 -13.03 1.79
N ASP A 299 19.51 -13.61 2.80
CA ASP A 299 18.32 -13.06 3.41
C ASP A 299 18.19 -13.35 4.91
N VAL A 300 17.24 -12.67 5.54
CA VAL A 300 16.71 -12.99 6.86
C VAL A 300 15.19 -12.85 6.89
N VAL A 301 14.55 -13.69 7.71
CA VAL A 301 13.13 -13.65 8.07
C VAL A 301 13.06 -13.51 9.60
N PRO A 302 13.21 -12.28 10.15
CA PRO A 302 13.37 -12.06 11.59
C PRO A 302 12.23 -12.65 12.41
N ASP A 303 10.99 -12.52 11.93
CA ASP A 303 9.77 -13.03 12.59
C ASP A 303 9.76 -14.55 12.76
N LEU A 304 10.49 -15.27 11.92
CA LEU A 304 10.61 -16.73 11.94
C LEU A 304 12.00 -17.22 12.40
N GLY A 305 12.93 -16.29 12.68
CA GLY A 305 14.24 -16.59 13.25
C GLY A 305 15.22 -17.35 12.35
N TYR A 306 15.02 -17.35 11.03
CA TYR A 306 15.90 -18.01 10.06
C TYR A 306 16.28 -17.08 8.89
N GLY A 307 17.26 -17.48 8.09
CA GLY A 307 17.66 -16.79 6.86
C GLY A 307 18.51 -17.70 5.98
N LEU A 308 18.65 -17.35 4.70
CA LEU A 308 19.37 -18.13 3.71
C LEU A 308 20.68 -17.46 3.28
N VAL A 309 21.60 -18.30 2.81
CA VAL A 309 22.79 -17.89 2.05
C VAL A 309 22.88 -18.81 0.85
N VAL A 310 22.89 -18.23 -0.36
CA VAL A 310 23.05 -18.94 -1.62
C VAL A 310 24.17 -18.29 -2.40
N LEU A 311 25.26 -19.02 -2.64
CA LEU A 311 26.38 -18.59 -3.49
C LEU A 311 26.48 -19.56 -4.67
N SER A 312 26.52 -19.03 -5.89
CA SER A 312 26.76 -19.80 -7.11
C SER A 312 27.76 -19.10 -8.03
N GLN A 313 28.37 -19.90 -8.89
CA GLN A 313 29.16 -19.44 -10.02
C GLN A 313 28.67 -20.16 -11.29
N VAL A 314 28.87 -19.53 -12.44
CA VAL A 314 28.41 -20.05 -13.73
C VAL A 314 29.50 -19.84 -14.77
N SER A 315 29.97 -20.94 -15.35
CA SER A 315 30.86 -20.95 -16.51
C SER A 315 30.22 -20.25 -17.71
N GLY A 316 30.95 -19.32 -18.33
CA GLY A 316 30.57 -18.64 -19.57
C GLY A 316 30.71 -19.51 -20.83
N LEU A 317 30.80 -20.83 -20.69
CA LEU A 317 30.94 -21.80 -21.78
C LEU A 317 29.59 -22.43 -22.16
N ALA A 318 29.42 -22.78 -23.44
CA ALA A 318 28.14 -23.19 -24.02
C ALA A 318 27.50 -24.46 -23.42
N ASP A 319 28.29 -25.34 -22.80
CA ASP A 319 27.84 -26.64 -22.26
C ASP A 319 27.45 -26.59 -20.77
N TYR A 320 27.46 -25.40 -20.14
CA TYR A 320 27.20 -25.21 -18.71
C TYR A 320 25.86 -24.48 -18.49
N LEU A 321 25.11 -24.88 -17.46
CA LEU A 321 23.81 -24.29 -17.12
C LEU A 321 23.93 -23.29 -15.97
N SER A 322 23.26 -22.15 -16.11
CA SER A 322 23.17 -21.13 -15.06
C SER A 322 22.18 -21.55 -13.96
N ILE A 323 22.59 -21.38 -12.70
CA ILE A 323 21.72 -21.53 -11.53
C ILE A 323 21.45 -20.13 -10.96
N SER A 324 20.20 -19.71 -10.98
CA SER A 324 19.76 -18.44 -10.38
C SER A 324 19.60 -18.56 -8.86
N PRO A 325 20.34 -17.78 -8.04
CA PRO A 325 20.11 -17.73 -6.59
C PRO A 325 18.70 -17.25 -6.23
N THR A 326 18.12 -16.35 -7.03
CA THR A 326 16.76 -15.84 -6.84
C THR A 326 15.70 -16.92 -7.09
N ALA A 327 15.91 -17.84 -8.03
CA ALA A 327 15.04 -19.00 -8.18
C ALA A 327 15.18 -19.97 -6.99
N LEU A 328 16.41 -20.27 -6.58
CA LEU A 328 16.69 -21.15 -5.45
C LEU A 328 16.09 -20.63 -4.12
N LYS A 329 16.27 -19.33 -3.80
CA LYS A 329 15.72 -18.76 -2.56
C LYS A 329 14.19 -18.78 -2.56
N THR A 330 13.54 -18.54 -3.71
CA THR A 330 12.07 -18.60 -3.82
C THR A 330 11.56 -20.02 -3.54
N THR A 331 12.11 -21.04 -4.21
CA THR A 331 11.74 -22.44 -3.95
C THR A 331 12.11 -22.91 -2.53
N ALA A 332 13.18 -22.37 -1.94
CA ALA A 332 13.49 -22.63 -0.53
C ALA A 332 12.43 -22.03 0.41
N HIS A 333 12.02 -20.77 0.21
CA HIS A 333 11.00 -20.13 1.02
C HIS A 333 9.59 -20.74 0.86
N GLU A 334 9.23 -21.23 -0.34
CA GLU A 334 7.99 -22.00 -0.57
C GLU A 334 7.83 -23.19 0.39
N HIS A 335 8.94 -23.79 0.82
CA HIS A 335 8.95 -24.88 1.80
C HIS A 335 9.26 -24.43 3.23
N LEU A 336 10.18 -23.48 3.41
CA LEU A 336 10.67 -23.07 4.72
C LEU A 336 9.75 -22.08 5.43
N LEU A 337 9.11 -21.13 4.73
CA LEU A 337 8.20 -20.17 5.38
C LEU A 337 7.00 -20.88 6.04
N PRO A 338 6.26 -21.79 5.38
CA PRO A 338 5.15 -22.49 6.04
C PRO A 338 5.63 -23.37 7.21
N ALA A 339 6.74 -24.10 7.03
CA ALA A 339 7.27 -25.00 8.06
C ALA A 339 7.77 -24.25 9.31
N PHE A 340 8.45 -23.11 9.15
CA PHE A 340 8.87 -22.28 10.28
C PHE A 340 7.70 -21.53 10.91
N ALA A 341 6.71 -21.09 10.13
CA ALA A 341 5.48 -20.51 10.64
C ALA A 341 4.72 -21.53 11.51
N GLU A 342 4.51 -22.76 11.05
CA GLU A 342 3.89 -23.86 11.81
C GLU A 342 4.69 -24.18 13.08
N ALA A 343 6.02 -24.27 12.98
CA ALA A 343 6.88 -24.50 14.15
C ALA A 343 6.76 -23.37 15.20
N LEU A 344 6.69 -22.11 14.76
CA LEU A 344 6.45 -20.96 15.64
C LEU A 344 5.06 -21.01 16.26
N THR A 345 4.02 -21.33 15.47
CA THR A 345 2.63 -21.58 15.93
C THR A 345 2.64 -22.52 17.12
N TRP A 346 3.21 -23.71 16.92
CA TRP A 346 3.24 -24.77 17.90
C TRP A 346 4.03 -24.36 19.15
N ARG A 347 5.17 -23.68 18.97
CA ARG A 347 5.98 -23.14 20.09
C ARG A 347 5.24 -22.09 20.89
N MET A 348 4.49 -21.18 20.24
CA MET A 348 3.70 -20.14 20.93
C MET A 348 2.54 -20.77 21.70
N GLY A 349 1.74 -21.63 21.07
CA GLY A 349 0.61 -22.30 21.71
C GLY A 349 1.05 -23.12 22.92
N ASN A 350 2.08 -23.94 22.76
CA ASN A 350 2.60 -24.81 23.82
C ASN A 350 3.35 -24.04 24.94
N ARG A 351 3.59 -22.74 24.78
CA ARG A 351 4.26 -21.86 25.77
C ARG A 351 3.31 -20.86 26.44
N PHE A 352 2.30 -20.37 25.74
CA PHE A 352 1.47 -19.24 26.18
C PHE A 352 -0.04 -19.47 26.11
N ALA A 353 -0.55 -20.49 25.41
CA ALA A 353 -1.98 -20.78 25.41
C ALA A 353 -2.35 -21.66 26.62
N GLY A 354 -3.50 -21.38 27.23
CA GLY A 354 -4.02 -22.13 28.37
C GLY A 354 -4.91 -21.32 29.32
N MET A 355 -5.30 -21.98 30.41
CA MET A 355 -6.08 -21.38 31.50
C MET A 355 -5.16 -20.95 32.64
N TYR A 356 -5.22 -19.68 33.00
CA TYR A 356 -4.43 -19.05 34.06
C TYR A 356 -5.34 -18.77 35.26
N GLY A 357 -5.30 -19.63 36.29
CA GLY A 357 -6.24 -19.61 37.42
C GLY A 357 -5.65 -19.23 38.78
N LYS A 358 -4.49 -18.55 38.82
CA LYS A 358 -3.83 -18.10 40.06
C LYS A 358 -3.67 -16.58 40.07
N PRO A 359 -4.69 -15.81 40.49
CA PRO A 359 -4.53 -14.38 40.70
C PRO A 359 -3.51 -14.12 41.83
N ALA A 360 -2.57 -13.21 41.58
CA ALA A 360 -1.70 -12.64 42.59
C ALA A 360 -1.57 -11.14 42.28
N ASP A 361 -1.98 -10.30 43.22
CA ASP A 361 -1.78 -8.86 43.14
C ASP A 361 -0.34 -8.53 43.58
N GLY A 362 0.39 -7.79 42.75
CA GLY A 362 1.76 -7.34 43.04
C GLY A 362 1.83 -6.15 44.00
N GLY A 363 0.69 -5.50 44.32
CA GLY A 363 0.62 -4.40 45.27
C GLY A 363 1.19 -3.06 44.77
N LEU A 364 1.31 -2.88 43.45
CA LEU A 364 1.83 -1.64 42.84
C LEU A 364 0.77 -0.55 42.60
N ILE A 365 -0.51 -0.87 42.78
CA ILE A 365 -1.61 0.10 42.82
C ILE A 365 -2.21 0.05 44.23
N ALA A 366 -2.41 1.21 44.86
CA ALA A 366 -2.77 1.30 46.28
C ALA A 366 -4.26 1.03 46.59
N ASP A 367 -5.06 0.73 45.56
CA ASP A 367 -6.49 0.46 45.68
C ASP A 367 -6.73 -0.99 46.16
N GLU A 368 -6.62 -1.20 47.48
CA GLU A 368 -6.90 -2.47 48.14
C GLU A 368 -8.29 -3.05 47.75
N ILE A 369 -8.32 -4.13 46.97
CA ILE A 369 -9.53 -4.95 46.82
C ILE A 369 -9.77 -5.71 48.13
N LYS A 370 -10.54 -5.08 49.03
CA LYS A 370 -10.83 -5.63 50.36
C LYS A 370 -11.62 -6.93 50.31
N ASN A 371 -11.03 -7.99 50.86
CA ASN A 371 -11.64 -9.26 51.24
C ASN A 371 -12.49 -9.95 50.15
N VAL A 372 -11.82 -10.58 49.19
CA VAL A 372 -12.46 -11.53 48.28
C VAL A 372 -12.57 -12.90 48.95
N THR A 373 -13.72 -13.20 49.57
CA THR A 373 -14.05 -14.56 50.00
C THR A 373 -14.60 -15.37 48.84
N ASN A 374 -13.77 -16.27 48.30
CA ASN A 374 -14.15 -17.39 47.45
C ASN A 374 -14.76 -17.03 46.07
N SER A 375 -13.96 -16.41 45.20
CA SER A 375 -14.28 -16.23 43.78
C SER A 375 -13.14 -16.70 42.86
N THR A 376 -13.50 -17.17 41.67
CA THR A 376 -12.56 -17.68 40.66
C THR A 376 -12.15 -16.56 39.70
N SER A 377 -11.07 -15.83 40.01
CA SER A 377 -10.39 -15.02 39.00
C SER A 377 -9.57 -15.92 38.07
N TYR A 378 -9.65 -15.70 36.77
CA TYR A 378 -8.86 -16.43 35.77
C TYR A 378 -8.67 -15.62 34.49
N ALA A 379 -7.69 -16.01 33.68
CA ALA A 379 -7.57 -15.60 32.30
C ALA A 379 -7.51 -16.82 31.37
N LYS A 380 -8.04 -16.68 30.15
CA LYS A 380 -7.96 -17.69 29.10
C LYS A 380 -7.22 -17.12 27.90
N ILE A 381 -6.07 -17.70 27.59
CA ILE A 381 -5.30 -17.34 26.39
C ILE A 381 -5.42 -18.49 25.40
N GLU A 382 -5.82 -18.20 24.17
CA GLU A 382 -5.85 -19.15 23.06
C GLU A 382 -4.93 -18.68 21.94
N LEU A 383 -4.36 -19.62 21.19
CA LEU A 383 -3.64 -19.32 19.97
C LEU A 383 -4.53 -19.62 18.78
N GLU A 384 -4.73 -18.64 17.92
CA GLU A 384 -5.39 -18.78 16.62
C GLU A 384 -4.51 -18.05 15.59
N GLU A 385 -4.21 -18.69 14.46
CA GLU A 385 -3.52 -18.05 13.31
C GLU A 385 -2.19 -17.32 13.66
N ASN A 386 -1.41 -17.92 14.57
CA ASN A 386 -0.11 -17.41 15.05
C ASN A 386 -0.22 -16.10 15.87
N ILE A 387 -1.42 -15.83 16.38
CA ILE A 387 -1.76 -14.69 17.24
C ILE A 387 -2.28 -15.24 18.57
N LEU A 388 -1.83 -14.64 19.68
CA LEU A 388 -2.35 -14.96 21.01
C LEU A 388 -3.56 -14.06 21.28
N TYR A 389 -4.68 -14.67 21.63
CA TYR A 389 -5.92 -13.99 21.98
C TYR A 389 -6.23 -14.20 23.46
N LEU A 390 -6.39 -13.10 24.19
CA LEU A 390 -7.00 -13.10 25.52
C LEU A 390 -8.52 -13.17 25.35
N ARG A 391 -9.08 -14.36 25.55
CA ARG A 391 -10.51 -14.64 25.35
C ARG A 391 -11.33 -14.25 26.57
N ASP A 392 -10.85 -14.68 27.74
CA ASP A 392 -11.46 -14.35 29.02
C ASP A 392 -10.44 -13.63 29.89
N LEU A 393 -10.86 -12.56 30.55
CA LEU A 393 -10.18 -11.98 31.71
C LEU A 393 -11.23 -11.72 32.79
N VAL A 394 -11.32 -12.62 33.75
CA VAL A 394 -12.29 -12.58 34.84
C VAL A 394 -11.57 -12.27 36.15
N VAL A 395 -11.96 -11.16 36.79
CA VAL A 395 -11.43 -10.72 38.07
C VAL A 395 -12.58 -10.72 39.08
N ASN A 396 -12.42 -11.49 40.16
CA ASN A 396 -13.43 -11.64 41.21
C ASN A 396 -14.83 -12.02 40.66
N GLY A 397 -14.88 -12.93 39.69
CA GLY A 397 -16.12 -13.35 39.01
C GLY A 397 -16.74 -12.33 38.04
N THR A 398 -16.10 -11.19 37.80
CA THR A 398 -16.55 -10.14 36.88
C THR A 398 -15.66 -10.08 35.64
N SER A 399 -16.23 -9.88 34.45
CA SER A 399 -15.45 -9.69 33.22
C SER A 399 -14.76 -8.33 33.21
N ALA A 400 -13.43 -8.33 33.20
CA ALA A 400 -12.62 -7.12 33.09
C ALA A 400 -12.72 -6.52 31.67
N LEU A 401 -12.86 -7.35 30.64
CA LEU A 401 -13.01 -6.90 29.26
C LEU A 401 -14.33 -6.13 29.06
N GLU A 402 -15.44 -6.63 29.61
CA GLU A 402 -16.73 -5.88 29.62
C GLU A 402 -16.66 -4.60 30.47
N SER A 403 -15.78 -4.57 31.47
CA SER A 403 -15.61 -3.39 32.31
C SER A 403 -14.84 -2.28 31.58
N LEU A 404 -13.84 -2.65 30.77
CA LEU A 404 -13.13 -1.74 29.87
C LEU A 404 -14.05 -1.16 28.78
N ASP A 405 -14.91 -1.99 28.21
CA ASP A 405 -15.90 -1.56 27.20
C ASP A 405 -16.89 -0.51 27.71
N ARG A 406 -17.21 -0.55 29.01
CA ARG A 406 -18.07 0.46 29.67
C ARG A 406 -17.33 1.75 30.05
N LEU A 407 -16.03 1.86 29.79
CA LEU A 407 -15.29 3.12 30.00
C LEU A 407 -15.59 4.08 28.85
N GLY A 408 -16.48 5.04 29.11
CA GLY A 408 -16.81 6.12 28.20
C GLY A 408 -16.91 7.47 28.90
N TRP A 409 -16.89 8.56 28.14
CA TRP A 409 -17.02 9.93 28.63
C TRP A 409 -18.47 10.32 29.00
N THR A 410 -19.42 9.43 28.76
CA THR A 410 -20.86 9.65 28.90
C THR A 410 -21.53 8.41 29.49
N ASP A 411 -22.55 8.61 30.34
CA ASP A 411 -23.30 7.53 30.98
C ASP A 411 -23.97 6.56 29.98
N ASP A 412 -24.23 7.02 28.75
CA ASP A 412 -24.87 6.26 27.66
C ASP A 412 -23.88 5.50 26.75
N TYR A 413 -22.58 5.42 27.08
CA TYR A 413 -21.58 4.74 26.23
C TYR A 413 -21.76 3.22 26.23
N GLN A 414 -21.90 2.62 25.04
CA GLN A 414 -22.20 1.20 24.83
C GLN A 414 -21.20 0.50 23.89
N GLY A 415 -20.02 1.10 23.65
CA GLY A 415 -19.01 0.53 22.76
C GLY A 415 -18.49 -0.82 23.25
N ARG A 416 -18.31 -1.80 22.35
CA ARG A 416 -17.75 -3.12 22.68
C ARG A 416 -16.55 -3.40 21.80
N PHE A 417 -15.36 -3.23 22.37
CA PHE A 417 -14.07 -3.41 21.71
C PHE A 417 -13.34 -4.62 22.28
N PHE A 418 -13.29 -4.76 23.61
CA PHE A 418 -12.50 -5.78 24.29
C PHE A 418 -13.28 -7.07 24.57
N SER A 419 -14.58 -7.01 24.91
CA SER A 419 -15.41 -8.18 25.24
C SER A 419 -16.05 -8.84 24.01
N THR A 420 -15.34 -8.88 22.89
CA THR A 420 -15.79 -9.50 21.64
C THR A 420 -15.64 -11.03 21.68
N PRO A 421 -16.41 -11.81 20.89
CA PRO A 421 -16.24 -13.28 20.82
C PRO A 421 -14.84 -13.73 20.33
N THR A 422 -14.17 -12.89 19.55
CA THR A 422 -12.78 -13.06 19.12
C THR A 422 -11.77 -12.85 20.25
N GLY A 423 -12.16 -12.17 21.33
CA GLY A 423 -11.26 -11.73 22.38
C GLY A 423 -10.29 -10.64 21.91
N VAL A 424 -9.27 -10.39 22.72
CA VAL A 424 -8.32 -9.28 22.54
C VAL A 424 -6.99 -9.80 22.02
N VAL A 425 -6.46 -9.17 20.96
CA VAL A 425 -5.15 -9.51 20.41
C VAL A 425 -4.04 -9.11 21.38
N LEU A 426 -3.13 -10.03 21.67
CA LEU A 426 -1.92 -9.79 22.47
C LEU A 426 -0.71 -9.59 21.55
N THR A 427 -0.09 -8.41 21.61
CA THR A 427 1.16 -8.09 20.90
C THR A 427 2.33 -7.95 21.89
N PRO A 428 3.56 -8.41 21.58
CA PRO A 428 4.70 -8.21 22.45
C PRO A 428 4.98 -6.72 22.66
N ALA A 429 5.25 -6.31 23.90
CA ALA A 429 5.73 -4.97 24.21
C ALA A 429 7.25 -4.91 24.04
N ASP A 430 7.73 -3.96 23.23
CA ASP A 430 9.16 -3.76 22.96
C ASP A 430 9.86 -2.82 23.96
N GLY A 431 9.14 -2.39 25.01
CA GLY A 431 9.62 -1.48 26.04
C GLY A 431 10.67 -2.11 26.96
N ALA A 432 11.91 -1.64 26.86
CA ALA A 432 13.01 -2.12 27.73
C ALA A 432 12.77 -1.78 29.21
N GLY A 433 12.26 -0.58 29.52
CA GLY A 433 11.89 -0.19 30.89
C GLY A 433 10.69 -0.98 31.41
N GLU A 434 9.65 -1.12 30.59
CA GLU A 434 8.43 -1.90 30.85
C GLU A 434 8.79 -3.36 31.19
N THR A 435 9.66 -4.02 30.42
CA THR A 435 10.11 -5.39 30.70
C THR A 435 11.01 -5.48 31.94
N ALA A 436 11.90 -4.49 32.15
CA ALA A 436 12.81 -4.48 33.30
C ALA A 436 12.08 -4.35 34.65
N GLU A 437 10.90 -3.71 34.67
CA GLU A 437 10.02 -3.59 35.84
C GLU A 437 9.57 -4.96 36.40
N PHE A 438 9.51 -5.99 35.55
CA PHE A 438 9.13 -7.37 35.89
C PHE A 438 10.31 -8.32 36.14
N GLY A 439 11.53 -7.88 35.84
CA GLY A 439 12.77 -8.65 36.02
C GLY A 439 13.15 -9.56 34.84
N PRO A 440 14.34 -10.20 34.91
CA PRO A 440 14.93 -10.92 33.77
C PRO A 440 14.07 -12.11 33.31
N GLY A 441 13.78 -12.15 32.00
CA GLY A 441 13.02 -13.24 31.38
C GLY A 441 11.50 -13.04 31.35
N ALA A 442 10.99 -11.93 31.92
CA ALA A 442 9.61 -11.50 31.69
C ALA A 442 9.37 -11.18 30.20
N GLN A 443 8.12 -11.32 29.78
CA GLN A 443 7.62 -10.83 28.49
C GLN A 443 6.31 -10.10 28.75
N VAL A 444 6.26 -8.82 28.39
CA VAL A 444 5.06 -8.00 28.52
C VAL A 444 4.32 -8.03 27.19
N TRP A 445 2.99 -8.05 27.26
CA TRP A 445 2.11 -8.08 26.10
C TRP A 445 1.08 -6.97 26.23
N ARG A 446 0.83 -6.25 25.14
CA ARG A 446 -0.17 -5.19 25.04
C ARG A 446 -1.43 -5.73 24.38
N MET A 447 -2.57 -5.27 24.89
CA MET A 447 -3.86 -5.46 24.28
C MET A 447 -4.01 -4.52 23.10
N MET A 448 -4.35 -5.03 21.92
CA MET A 448 -4.82 -4.21 20.81
C MET A 448 -6.33 -4.39 20.62
N GLY A 449 -7.03 -3.30 20.30
CA GLY A 449 -8.44 -3.36 19.94
C GLY A 449 -8.63 -4.21 18.67
N PRO A 450 -9.50 -5.24 18.68
CA PRO A 450 -9.80 -6.00 17.48
C PRO A 450 -10.51 -5.10 16.45
N GLY A 451 -10.11 -5.20 15.18
CA GLY A 451 -10.73 -4.47 14.07
C GLY A 451 -10.11 -3.11 13.72
N LEU A 452 -8.99 -2.71 14.34
CA LEU A 452 -8.27 -1.48 13.97
C LEU A 452 -7.28 -1.77 12.82
N GLU A 453 -7.56 -1.25 11.61
CA GLU A 453 -6.67 -1.39 10.44
C GLU A 453 -5.39 -0.51 10.51
N VAL A 454 -5.37 0.47 11.43
CA VAL A 454 -4.23 1.36 11.69
C VAL A 454 -3.78 1.25 13.15
N CYS A 455 -2.49 1.47 13.39
CA CYS A 455 -1.87 1.40 14.72
C CYS A 455 -2.33 2.54 15.64
N ASP A 456 -3.54 2.43 16.20
CA ASP A 456 -4.02 3.34 17.24
C ASP A 456 -3.51 2.88 18.61
N TRP A 457 -2.34 3.39 18.99
CA TRP A 457 -1.72 3.12 20.29
C TRP A 457 -2.41 3.94 21.37
N PHE A 458 -3.39 3.36 22.07
CA PHE A 458 -3.91 3.92 23.31
C PHE A 458 -2.83 3.90 24.40
N ASP A 459 -2.10 5.00 24.52
CA ASP A 459 -1.17 5.23 25.62
C ASP A 459 -1.94 5.74 26.85
N PHE A 460 -2.25 4.84 27.78
CA PHE A 460 -2.94 5.16 29.03
C PHE A 460 -2.04 5.78 30.10
N ASP A 461 -0.72 5.98 29.87
CA ASP A 461 0.21 6.55 30.86
C ASP A 461 0.16 8.11 30.99
N GLY A 462 -0.85 8.76 30.39
CA GLY A 462 -0.83 10.19 30.07
C GLY A 462 -1.29 11.24 31.11
N LEU A 463 -1.61 10.90 32.38
CA LEU A 463 -2.13 11.89 33.36
C LEU A 463 -1.22 12.10 34.59
N PRO A 464 -0.45 13.20 34.66
CA PRO A 464 0.33 13.54 35.85
C PRO A 464 -0.55 14.20 36.93
N GLY A 465 -1.13 13.37 37.81
CA GLY A 465 -1.87 13.80 38.99
C GLY A 465 -1.70 12.84 40.17
N ASP A 466 -1.51 13.37 41.38
CA ASP A 466 -1.13 12.60 42.59
C ASP A 466 -2.15 11.53 43.04
N ASN A 467 -3.34 11.46 42.43
CA ASN A 467 -4.39 10.48 42.74
C ASN A 467 -4.93 9.72 41.50
N SER A 468 -4.20 9.71 40.38
CA SER A 468 -4.63 9.01 39.15
C SER A 468 -3.53 8.14 38.56
N ARG A 469 -3.20 7.02 39.22
CA ARG A 469 -2.33 5.96 38.68
C ARG A 469 -3.14 4.73 38.26
N THR A 470 -4.19 4.93 37.47
CA THR A 470 -4.93 3.83 36.84
C THR A 470 -4.17 3.30 35.63
N ARG A 471 -3.01 2.68 35.88
CA ARG A 471 -2.28 1.91 34.87
C ARG A 471 -3.03 0.62 34.60
N ALA A 472 -3.65 0.52 33.42
CA ALA A 472 -4.07 -0.77 32.86
C ALA A 472 -2.88 -1.58 32.31
N VAL A 473 -1.77 -1.62 33.05
CA VAL A 473 -0.65 -2.52 32.77
C VAL A 473 -0.99 -3.86 33.42
N MET A 474 -1.10 -4.93 32.61
CA MET A 474 -1.26 -6.28 33.14
C MET A 474 0.04 -6.70 33.84
N PHE A 475 0.10 -6.41 35.13
CA PHE A 475 1.29 -6.61 35.95
C PHE A 475 1.49 -8.10 36.27
N VAL A 476 2.59 -8.70 35.83
CA VAL A 476 3.05 -10.03 36.29
C VAL A 476 4.48 -9.99 36.85
N PRO A 477 4.69 -9.52 38.10
CA PRO A 477 5.91 -9.77 38.84
C PRO A 477 5.67 -10.79 39.98
N SER A 478 6.15 -12.01 39.75
CA SER A 478 7.08 -12.72 40.64
C SER A 478 6.92 -12.55 42.18
N VAL A 479 6.70 -13.57 43.00
CA VAL A 479 7.16 -14.98 42.93
C VAL A 479 6.14 -15.90 43.62
N ALA A 480 5.55 -16.87 42.93
CA ALA A 480 6.09 -18.23 42.94
C ALA A 480 6.04 -18.91 41.56
N ALA A 481 7.18 -18.84 40.87
CA ALA A 481 7.74 -19.84 39.96
C ALA A 481 6.78 -20.75 39.15
N LEU A 482 6.84 -20.62 37.82
CA LEU A 482 7.08 -21.80 36.99
C LEU A 482 8.57 -21.89 36.63
N VAL A 483 9.37 -22.30 37.62
CA VAL A 483 10.72 -22.78 37.39
C VAL A 483 10.60 -24.15 36.72
N ALA A 484 10.93 -24.23 35.43
CA ALA A 484 11.14 -25.51 34.75
C ALA A 484 12.55 -26.05 35.04
N LEU A 485 12.82 -26.43 36.29
CA LEU A 485 13.93 -27.31 36.64
C LEU A 485 13.41 -28.76 36.65
N LEU A 486 13.49 -29.42 35.49
CA LEU A 486 13.28 -30.85 35.39
C LEU A 486 14.44 -31.51 34.65
N LEU A 487 15.25 -32.22 35.44
CA LEU A 487 16.18 -33.24 34.98
C LEU A 487 15.42 -34.36 34.25
N PRO A 488 16.06 -35.09 33.33
CA PRO A 488 15.39 -36.08 32.49
C PRO A 488 14.93 -37.28 33.30
N LEU A 489 13.60 -37.43 33.45
CA LEU A 489 12.97 -38.68 33.87
C LEU A 489 12.13 -39.22 32.72
N THR A 490 12.55 -40.38 32.21
CA THR A 490 11.92 -41.08 31.10
C THR A 490 10.52 -41.55 31.47
N ALA A 491 9.49 -40.99 30.81
CA ALA A 491 8.14 -41.50 30.82
C ALA A 491 7.79 -42.02 29.41
N SER A 492 7.89 -43.33 29.23
CA SER A 492 7.48 -44.03 28.02
C SER A 492 5.96 -44.05 27.90
N ALA A 493 5.41 -43.33 26.92
CA ALA A 493 4.02 -43.46 26.49
C ALA A 493 3.96 -44.34 25.22
N SER A 494 3.16 -45.41 25.27
CA SER A 494 2.95 -46.32 24.15
C SER A 494 2.08 -45.67 23.05
N PRO A 495 2.29 -46.01 21.77
CA PRO A 495 1.48 -45.45 20.69
C PRO A 495 0.03 -45.96 20.75
N LEU A 496 -0.93 -45.04 20.73
CA LEU A 496 -2.33 -45.37 20.44
C LEU A 496 -2.51 -45.54 18.92
N SER A 497 -3.07 -46.67 18.55
CA SER A 497 -3.36 -47.09 17.17
C SER A 497 -4.18 -46.04 16.41
N GLN A 498 -3.61 -45.43 15.36
CA GLN A 498 -4.39 -44.73 14.34
C GLN A 498 -5.18 -45.77 13.54
N ASN A 499 -6.50 -45.80 13.72
CA ASN A 499 -7.38 -46.50 12.79
C ASN A 499 -7.63 -45.60 11.58
N ASP A 500 -6.99 -45.97 10.48
CA ASP A 500 -7.12 -45.35 9.17
C ASP A 500 -8.58 -45.39 8.68
N THR A 501 -9.20 -44.21 8.61
CA THR A 501 -10.46 -43.97 7.88
C THR A 501 -10.38 -42.59 7.25
N SER A 502 -9.69 -42.53 6.11
CA SER A 502 -9.62 -41.33 5.28
C SER A 502 -11.04 -40.94 4.80
N PRO A 503 -11.55 -39.73 5.07
CA PRO A 503 -12.77 -39.25 4.45
C PRO A 503 -12.50 -39.05 2.96
N THR A 504 -13.27 -39.73 2.12
CA THR A 504 -13.27 -39.50 0.66
C THR A 504 -13.60 -38.03 0.40
N PRO A 505 -12.98 -37.35 -0.60
CA PRO A 505 -13.26 -35.94 -0.85
C PRO A 505 -14.76 -35.72 -1.12
N GLY A 506 -15.43 -35.14 -0.14
CA GLY A 506 -16.82 -34.74 -0.25
C GLY A 506 -16.94 -33.69 -1.33
N THR A 507 -17.67 -34.01 -2.39
CA THR A 507 -18.13 -33.01 -3.37
C THR A 507 -19.12 -32.08 -2.67
N GLY A 508 -18.57 -31.05 -2.03
CA GLY A 508 -19.32 -29.97 -1.40
C GLY A 508 -20.14 -29.23 -2.44
N THR A 509 -21.37 -29.70 -2.63
CA THR A 509 -22.39 -29.00 -3.39
C THR A 509 -22.76 -27.74 -2.63
N TYR A 510 -22.21 -26.60 -3.04
CA TYR A 510 -22.65 -25.30 -2.56
C TYR A 510 -24.18 -25.20 -2.73
N PRO A 511 -24.94 -24.71 -1.73
CA PRO A 511 -26.35 -24.39 -1.89
C PRO A 511 -26.55 -23.49 -3.12
N SER A 512 -27.43 -23.90 -4.01
CA SER A 512 -27.33 -23.63 -5.44
C SER A 512 -28.02 -22.34 -5.92
N THR A 513 -27.93 -21.26 -5.16
CA THR A 513 -28.54 -19.96 -5.52
C THR A 513 -27.61 -18.81 -5.19
N LYS A 514 -27.06 -18.19 -6.24
CA LYS A 514 -26.45 -16.86 -6.16
C LYS A 514 -27.47 -15.86 -5.65
N LEU A 515 -27.02 -14.84 -4.91
CA LEU A 515 -27.87 -13.71 -4.58
C LEU A 515 -28.15 -12.91 -5.86
N ALA A 516 -29.41 -12.53 -6.08
CA ALA A 516 -29.83 -11.79 -7.27
C ALA A 516 -30.51 -10.46 -6.85
N PRO A 517 -29.73 -9.43 -6.47
CA PRO A 517 -30.29 -8.17 -6.00
C PRO A 517 -31.12 -7.50 -7.09
N LYS A 518 -32.28 -6.95 -6.72
CA LYS A 518 -33.08 -6.08 -7.60
C LYS A 518 -32.41 -4.73 -7.75
N VAL A 519 -31.87 -4.20 -6.65
CA VAL A 519 -31.12 -2.94 -6.59
C VAL A 519 -29.79 -3.16 -5.88
N PHE A 520 -28.73 -2.56 -6.41
CA PHE A 520 -27.43 -2.43 -5.79
C PHE A 520 -27.11 -0.94 -5.63
N ILE A 521 -26.99 -0.48 -4.39
CA ILE A 521 -26.55 0.86 -4.01
C ILE A 521 -25.02 0.88 -4.10
N ILE A 522 -24.45 1.91 -4.71
CA ILE A 522 -23.01 2.14 -4.73
C ILE A 522 -22.74 3.48 -4.05
N SER A 523 -22.20 3.42 -2.84
CA SER A 523 -21.69 4.56 -2.07
C SER A 523 -20.16 4.67 -2.25
N MET A 524 -19.55 5.77 -1.83
CA MET A 524 -18.11 6.04 -2.00
C MET A 524 -17.34 6.09 -0.69
N PHE A 525 -17.99 6.48 0.41
CA PHE A 525 -17.41 6.46 1.76
C PHE A 525 -18.48 6.27 2.84
N ASP A 526 -18.00 6.06 4.06
CA ASP A 526 -18.74 5.79 5.30
C ASP A 526 -19.95 6.72 5.52
N GLY A 527 -19.81 8.05 5.40
CA GLY A 527 -20.95 8.97 5.57
C GLY A 527 -22.10 8.79 4.56
N GLU A 528 -21.80 8.38 3.32
CA GLU A 528 -22.80 8.02 2.31
C GLU A 528 -23.34 6.60 2.49
N GLU A 529 -22.58 5.74 3.17
CA GLU A 529 -22.98 4.39 3.51
C GLU A 529 -24.00 4.39 4.66
N GLU A 530 -23.64 5.06 5.75
CA GLU A 530 -24.43 5.22 6.97
C GLU A 530 -25.78 5.91 6.73
N ALA A 531 -25.92 6.69 5.65
CA ALA A 531 -27.19 7.28 5.24
C ALA A 531 -28.32 6.25 5.05
N TRP A 532 -27.97 4.98 4.81
CA TRP A 532 -28.90 3.87 4.57
C TRP A 532 -29.10 2.98 5.81
N PHE A 533 -28.38 3.22 6.90
CA PHE A 533 -28.45 2.41 8.11
C PHE A 533 -29.63 2.80 8.99
N ASN A 534 -30.25 1.80 9.64
CA ASN A 534 -31.34 1.98 10.62
C ASN A 534 -32.54 2.79 10.09
N ILE A 535 -32.82 2.73 8.78
CA ILE A 535 -33.97 3.40 8.15
C ILE A 535 -35.25 2.55 8.29
N PRO A 536 -36.44 3.15 8.40
CA PRO A 536 -37.68 2.40 8.62
C PRO A 536 -38.17 1.62 7.38
N GLU A 537 -37.66 1.92 6.18
CA GLU A 537 -38.09 1.29 4.93
C GLU A 537 -37.46 -0.09 4.68
N PHE A 538 -36.20 -0.31 5.06
CA PHE A 538 -35.52 -1.61 4.99
C PHE A 538 -34.27 -1.65 5.87
N ASP A 539 -33.91 -2.85 6.34
CA ASP A 539 -32.65 -3.11 7.05
C ASP A 539 -31.60 -3.61 6.05
N ILE A 540 -30.65 -2.75 5.67
CA ILE A 540 -29.57 -3.08 4.74
C ILE A 540 -28.44 -3.90 5.40
N LEU A 541 -28.35 -3.91 6.73
CA LEU A 541 -27.29 -4.58 7.51
C LEU A 541 -27.66 -6.02 7.90
N ALA A 542 -28.81 -6.53 7.43
CA ALA A 542 -29.30 -7.85 7.76
C ALA A 542 -28.41 -9.01 7.27
N GLN A 543 -27.59 -8.79 6.25
CA GLN A 543 -26.59 -9.74 5.75
C GLN A 543 -25.31 -9.01 5.31
N ASN A 544 -24.15 -9.42 5.83
CA ASN A 544 -22.83 -8.94 5.38
C ASN A 544 -22.13 -10.02 4.56
N ILE A 545 -21.60 -9.65 3.40
CA ILE A 545 -21.01 -10.57 2.43
C ILE A 545 -19.67 -10.04 1.97
N THR A 546 -18.59 -10.55 2.56
CA THR A 546 -17.21 -10.17 2.18
C THR A 546 -16.93 -10.56 0.74
N VAL A 547 -16.39 -9.65 -0.07
CA VAL A 547 -16.04 -9.93 -1.48
C VAL A 547 -14.55 -9.65 -1.68
N THR A 548 -13.82 -10.64 -2.18
CA THR A 548 -12.39 -10.51 -2.46
C THR A 548 -12.15 -9.43 -3.51
N GLY A 549 -11.30 -8.46 -3.19
CA GLY A 549 -10.90 -7.39 -4.11
C GLY A 549 -11.81 -6.14 -4.09
N LEU A 550 -12.72 -6.00 -3.12
CA LEU A 550 -13.22 -4.66 -2.76
C LEU A 550 -12.12 -3.86 -2.03
N SER A 551 -12.39 -2.59 -1.73
CA SER A 551 -11.51 -1.77 -0.89
C SER A 551 -11.25 -2.46 0.45
N PRO A 552 -10.00 -2.48 0.98
CA PRO A 552 -9.71 -3.02 2.31
C PRO A 552 -10.55 -2.35 3.41
N GLN A 553 -10.74 -1.03 3.31
CA GLN A 553 -11.57 -0.24 4.25
C GLN A 553 -13.06 -0.60 4.19
N PHE A 554 -13.53 -1.19 3.08
CA PHE A 554 -14.93 -1.56 2.85
C PHE A 554 -15.02 -2.94 2.16
N PRO A 555 -14.67 -4.02 2.87
CA PRO A 555 -14.48 -5.35 2.27
C PRO A 555 -15.78 -6.13 2.08
N ASP A 556 -16.89 -5.61 2.61
CA ASP A 556 -18.20 -6.24 2.67
C ASP A 556 -19.22 -5.60 1.71
N VAL A 557 -20.17 -6.43 1.28
CA VAL A 557 -21.45 -6.00 0.71
C VAL A 557 -22.52 -6.18 1.78
N HIS A 558 -23.29 -5.13 2.05
CA HIS A 558 -24.44 -5.17 2.95
C HIS A 558 -25.72 -5.43 2.17
N CYS A 559 -26.57 -6.36 2.61
CA CYS A 559 -27.82 -6.70 1.94
C CYS A 559 -28.99 -6.88 2.93
N THR A 560 -30.20 -6.62 2.43
CA THR A 560 -31.45 -6.99 3.13
C THR A 560 -31.55 -8.49 3.39
N ALA A 561 -32.37 -8.89 4.37
CA ALA A 561 -32.53 -10.30 4.76
C ALA A 561 -33.00 -11.24 3.62
N ASP A 562 -33.64 -10.69 2.58
CA ASP A 562 -34.06 -11.41 1.37
C ASP A 562 -33.07 -11.27 0.19
N GLY A 563 -31.98 -10.51 0.37
CA GLY A 563 -30.97 -10.23 -0.64
C GLY A 563 -31.46 -9.36 -1.81
N SER A 564 -32.63 -8.73 -1.71
CA SER A 564 -33.24 -8.00 -2.83
C SER A 564 -32.71 -6.57 -2.99
N ILE A 565 -32.17 -5.96 -1.94
CA ILE A 565 -31.45 -4.70 -1.97
C ILE A 565 -30.08 -4.95 -1.34
N CYS A 566 -29.02 -4.55 -2.03
CA CYS A 566 -27.64 -4.63 -1.54
C CYS A 566 -26.92 -3.30 -1.70
N GLN A 567 -25.80 -3.14 -1.02
CA GLN A 567 -24.96 -1.95 -0.99
C GLN A 567 -23.48 -2.33 -0.99
N VAL A 568 -22.66 -1.55 -1.70
CA VAL A 568 -21.20 -1.61 -1.65
C VAL A 568 -20.65 -0.19 -1.52
N VAL A 569 -19.52 -0.03 -0.83
CA VAL A 569 -18.77 1.22 -0.80
C VAL A 569 -17.52 1.06 -1.65
N THR A 570 -17.26 2.00 -2.55
CA THR A 570 -16.10 1.90 -3.46
C THR A 570 -14.76 2.21 -2.81
N ALA A 571 -14.76 2.97 -1.71
CA ALA A 571 -13.76 3.99 -1.39
C ALA A 571 -13.68 5.11 -2.45
N MET A 572 -13.17 6.27 -2.05
CA MET A 572 -13.07 7.46 -2.91
C MET A 572 -12.02 7.31 -4.02
N GLY A 573 -12.26 7.98 -5.15
CA GLY A 573 -11.33 8.09 -6.29
C GLY A 573 -11.44 6.98 -7.35
N GLU A 574 -10.98 7.27 -8.56
CA GLU A 574 -11.23 6.47 -9.77
C GLU A 574 -10.67 5.04 -9.68
N VAL A 575 -9.49 4.86 -9.11
CA VAL A 575 -8.83 3.55 -9.00
C VAL A 575 -9.61 2.61 -8.08
N ASN A 576 -10.02 3.11 -6.92
CA ASN A 576 -10.80 2.34 -5.94
C ASN A 576 -12.16 1.93 -6.52
N ALA A 577 -12.87 2.88 -7.15
CA ALA A 577 -14.12 2.62 -7.84
C ALA A 577 -14.01 1.58 -8.96
N ALA A 578 -12.99 1.68 -9.82
CA ALA A 578 -12.77 0.70 -10.89
C ALA A 578 -12.49 -0.71 -10.36
N VAL A 579 -11.65 -0.84 -9.33
CA VAL A 579 -11.25 -2.13 -8.75
C VAL A 579 -12.42 -2.75 -8.00
N THR A 580 -13.03 -2.03 -7.04
CA THR A 580 -14.14 -2.53 -6.22
C THR A 580 -15.30 -3.01 -7.07
N ILE A 581 -15.73 -2.24 -8.07
CA ILE A 581 -16.86 -2.62 -8.93
C ILE A 581 -16.50 -3.76 -9.89
N THR A 582 -15.26 -3.84 -10.36
CA THR A 582 -14.80 -5.01 -11.16
C THR A 582 -14.83 -6.28 -10.31
N SER A 583 -14.34 -6.23 -9.08
CA SER A 583 -14.34 -7.36 -8.14
C SER A 583 -15.75 -7.81 -7.76
N LEU A 584 -16.68 -6.86 -7.52
CA LEU A 584 -18.09 -7.17 -7.30
C LEU A 584 -18.72 -7.87 -8.52
N VAL A 585 -18.53 -7.33 -9.73
CA VAL A 585 -19.10 -7.87 -10.97
C VAL A 585 -18.58 -9.27 -11.31
N LEU A 586 -17.31 -9.56 -10.98
CA LEU A 586 -16.70 -10.87 -11.20
C LEU A 586 -16.99 -11.88 -10.06
N SER A 587 -17.56 -11.43 -8.94
CA SER A 587 -17.81 -12.29 -7.78
C SER A 587 -18.80 -13.41 -8.09
N PRO A 588 -18.46 -14.69 -7.81
CA PRO A 588 -19.37 -15.80 -8.04
C PRO A 588 -20.57 -15.80 -7.08
N LYS A 589 -20.58 -14.95 -6.05
CA LYS A 589 -21.64 -14.86 -5.02
C LYS A 589 -22.94 -14.25 -5.56
N PHE A 590 -22.87 -13.43 -6.62
CA PHE A 590 -24.01 -12.69 -7.16
C PHE A 590 -24.38 -13.10 -8.60
N ASP A 591 -25.66 -12.94 -8.92
CA ASP A 591 -26.21 -12.85 -10.28
C ASP A 591 -26.71 -11.42 -10.47
N LEU A 592 -25.93 -10.63 -11.20
CA LEU A 592 -26.15 -9.20 -11.39
C LEU A 592 -26.79 -8.88 -12.75
N THR A 593 -27.21 -9.90 -13.50
CA THR A 593 -27.65 -9.77 -14.90
C THR A 593 -28.93 -8.96 -15.09
N SER A 594 -29.75 -8.85 -14.04
CA SER A 594 -31.01 -8.08 -14.02
C SER A 594 -31.01 -6.93 -13.00
N THR A 595 -29.92 -6.73 -12.28
CA THR A 595 -29.82 -5.77 -11.17
C THR A 595 -29.80 -4.32 -11.66
N TYR A 596 -30.46 -3.43 -10.92
CA TYR A 596 -30.31 -1.98 -11.10
C TYR A 596 -29.21 -1.46 -10.20
N PHE A 597 -28.24 -0.78 -10.79
CA PHE A 597 -27.17 -0.14 -10.04
C PHE A 597 -27.53 1.32 -9.82
N MET A 598 -27.60 1.75 -8.56
CA MET A 598 -27.82 3.14 -8.18
C MET A 598 -26.53 3.66 -7.52
N VAL A 599 -25.74 4.35 -8.31
CA VAL A 599 -24.60 5.15 -7.83
C VAL A 599 -25.20 6.31 -7.04
N ALA A 600 -24.92 6.36 -5.74
CA ALA A 600 -25.59 7.20 -4.78
C ALA A 600 -24.58 7.83 -3.82
N GLY A 601 -24.13 9.05 -4.16
CA GLY A 601 -23.22 9.81 -3.32
C GLY A 601 -23.56 11.30 -3.21
N ILE A 602 -22.73 12.05 -2.49
CA ILE A 602 -22.74 13.51 -2.45
C ILE A 602 -21.81 14.08 -3.53
N GLY A 603 -21.77 15.40 -3.66
CA GLY A 603 -20.86 16.10 -4.56
C GLY A 603 -21.16 17.60 -4.63
N GLY A 604 -20.17 18.40 -5.01
CA GLY A 604 -20.32 19.82 -5.27
C GLY A 604 -21.27 20.10 -6.43
N VAL A 605 -22.00 21.22 -6.37
CA VAL A 605 -23.06 21.58 -7.33
C VAL A 605 -22.75 22.88 -8.08
N ASN A 606 -23.11 22.92 -9.37
CA ASN A 606 -23.02 24.12 -10.18
C ASN A 606 -24.23 25.06 -9.89
N PRO A 607 -24.03 26.25 -9.28
CA PRO A 607 -25.10 27.19 -8.92
C PRO A 607 -25.88 27.77 -10.12
N GLU A 608 -25.39 27.56 -11.35
CA GLU A 608 -26.09 27.96 -12.59
C GLU A 608 -27.25 27.00 -12.93
N VAL A 609 -27.22 25.77 -12.40
CA VAL A 609 -28.17 24.68 -12.75
C VAL A 609 -28.99 24.20 -11.56
N ALA A 610 -28.38 24.08 -10.38
CA ALA A 610 -29.04 23.58 -9.16
C ALA A 610 -28.51 24.29 -7.90
N THR A 611 -29.05 23.93 -6.73
CA THR A 611 -28.65 24.47 -5.42
C THR A 611 -28.14 23.36 -4.51
N ILE A 612 -27.33 23.72 -3.52
CA ILE A 612 -27.01 22.88 -2.36
C ILE A 612 -28.25 22.23 -1.73
N ALA A 613 -28.06 21.04 -1.17
CA ALA A 613 -29.04 20.05 -0.75
C ALA A 613 -29.97 19.48 -1.86
N SER A 614 -29.87 19.91 -3.13
CA SER A 614 -30.63 19.29 -4.23
C SER A 614 -30.20 17.85 -4.53
N VAL A 615 -31.08 17.11 -5.17
CA VAL A 615 -30.81 15.78 -5.71
C VAL A 615 -30.70 15.88 -7.24
N THR A 616 -29.62 15.38 -7.80
CA THR A 616 -29.34 15.43 -9.24
C THR A 616 -29.29 14.02 -9.82
N LEU A 617 -29.89 13.81 -10.99
CA LEU A 617 -29.82 12.54 -11.73
C LEU A 617 -29.16 12.74 -13.09
N ALA A 618 -28.07 12.00 -13.34
CA ALA A 618 -27.22 12.17 -14.53
C ALA A 618 -27.70 11.38 -15.76
N ARG A 619 -27.64 11.97 -16.97
CA ARG A 619 -27.67 11.22 -18.24
C ARG A 619 -26.26 10.92 -18.73
N TYR A 620 -25.36 11.87 -18.59
CA TYR A 620 -23.95 11.77 -18.93
C TYR A 620 -23.08 11.82 -17.67
N ALA A 621 -22.00 11.04 -17.70
CA ALA A 621 -20.88 11.17 -16.79
C ALA A 621 -19.63 11.50 -17.61
N VAL A 622 -19.02 12.66 -17.33
CA VAL A 622 -17.93 13.23 -18.14
C VAL A 622 -16.66 13.34 -17.31
N GLN A 623 -15.59 12.69 -17.75
CA GLN A 623 -14.29 12.79 -17.11
C GLN A 623 -13.59 14.08 -17.57
N VAL A 624 -13.53 15.09 -16.70
CA VAL A 624 -13.09 16.45 -17.05
C VAL A 624 -11.59 16.66 -16.88
N ALA A 625 -10.88 15.83 -16.11
CA ALA A 625 -9.44 15.92 -15.91
C ALA A 625 -8.60 15.04 -16.87
N LEU A 626 -9.23 14.19 -17.70
CA LEU A 626 -8.55 13.39 -18.72
C LEU A 626 -8.20 14.23 -19.96
N GLN A 627 -7.34 15.23 -19.75
CA GLN A 627 -6.90 16.23 -20.72
C GLN A 627 -5.40 16.56 -20.48
N TYR A 628 -4.78 17.35 -21.36
CA TYR A 628 -3.54 18.04 -20.98
C TYR A 628 -3.86 19.17 -20.01
N GLU A 629 -2.99 19.42 -19.03
CA GLU A 629 -3.10 20.55 -18.10
C GLU A 629 -1.84 21.43 -18.18
N PHE A 630 -2.01 22.74 -18.25
CA PHE A 630 -0.97 23.74 -18.06
C PHE A 630 -1.09 24.35 -16.65
N ASP A 631 0.05 24.64 -16.02
CA ASP A 631 0.08 25.39 -14.75
C ASP A 631 -0.74 26.68 -14.88
N PRO A 632 -1.64 27.01 -13.94
CA PRO A 632 -2.49 28.19 -14.00
C PRO A 632 -1.75 29.53 -14.22
N ARG A 633 -0.46 29.61 -13.89
CA ARG A 633 0.40 30.79 -14.07
C ARG A 633 1.01 30.88 -15.48
N GLU A 634 1.01 29.80 -16.23
CA GLU A 634 1.60 29.67 -17.57
C GLU A 634 0.56 29.52 -18.69
N ILE A 635 -0.74 29.57 -18.36
CA ILE A 635 -1.84 29.51 -19.35
C ILE A 635 -1.65 30.60 -20.41
N PRO A 636 -1.60 30.25 -21.72
CA PRO A 636 -1.53 31.23 -22.80
C PRO A 636 -2.71 32.20 -22.76
N ALA A 637 -2.45 33.50 -22.94
CA ALA A 637 -3.47 34.56 -22.83
C ALA A 637 -4.66 34.42 -23.81
N ASN A 638 -4.57 33.54 -24.80
CA ASN A 638 -5.63 33.23 -25.76
C ASN A 638 -6.39 31.91 -25.47
N PHE A 639 -6.11 31.22 -24.36
CA PHE A 639 -6.82 30.00 -23.94
C PHE A 639 -7.87 30.34 -22.88
N SER A 640 -9.04 29.70 -22.92
CA SER A 640 -10.08 29.89 -21.90
C SER A 640 -9.89 29.04 -20.63
N SER A 641 -8.92 28.11 -20.64
CA SER A 641 -8.57 27.20 -19.55
C SER A 641 -7.14 26.66 -19.73
N GLY A 642 -6.53 26.18 -18.64
CA GLY A 642 -5.31 25.38 -18.70
C GLY A 642 -5.53 23.95 -19.18
N TYR A 643 -6.77 23.47 -19.16
CA TYR A 643 -7.16 22.15 -19.66
C TYR A 643 -7.36 22.17 -21.19
N VAL A 644 -6.67 21.26 -21.89
CA VAL A 644 -6.69 21.13 -23.36
C VAL A 644 -6.95 19.66 -23.74
N PRO A 645 -8.03 19.34 -24.48
CA PRO A 645 -8.40 17.96 -24.82
C PRO A 645 -7.28 17.21 -25.56
N PHE A 646 -7.15 15.90 -25.31
CA PHE A 646 -6.04 15.12 -25.89
C PHE A 646 -6.04 15.10 -27.43
N GLY A 647 -4.86 15.33 -28.00
CA GLY A 647 -4.68 15.48 -29.44
C GLY A 647 -5.22 16.79 -30.03
N SER A 648 -5.60 17.78 -29.21
CA SER A 648 -5.97 19.13 -29.64
C SER A 648 -4.88 20.17 -29.32
N VAL A 649 -5.06 21.41 -29.76
CA VAL A 649 -4.14 22.54 -29.50
C VAL A 649 -4.81 23.78 -28.90
N SER A 650 -6.08 23.68 -28.49
CA SER A 650 -6.79 24.71 -27.71
C SER A 650 -7.95 24.10 -26.91
N PRO A 651 -8.36 24.66 -25.76
CA PRO A 651 -9.40 24.09 -24.89
C PRO A 651 -10.74 23.81 -25.59
N GLU A 652 -11.07 24.56 -26.64
CA GLU A 652 -12.36 24.53 -27.33
C GLU A 652 -12.42 23.51 -28.50
N GLN A 653 -11.33 22.77 -28.75
CA GLN A 653 -11.26 21.78 -29.83
C GLN A 653 -11.64 20.39 -29.35
N TYR A 654 -12.52 19.70 -30.09
CA TYR A 654 -12.89 18.31 -29.79
C TYR A 654 -11.64 17.40 -29.78
N PRO A 655 -11.47 16.48 -28.81
CA PRO A 655 -10.30 15.62 -28.73
C PRO A 655 -10.14 14.75 -29.97
N SER A 656 -8.91 14.67 -30.49
CA SER A 656 -8.55 13.78 -31.61
C SER A 656 -7.89 12.48 -31.15
N SER A 657 -7.46 12.43 -29.88
CA SER A 657 -6.98 11.22 -29.21
C SER A 657 -7.97 10.87 -28.10
N ILE A 658 -8.64 9.73 -28.24
CA ILE A 658 -9.71 9.25 -27.35
C ILE A 658 -9.26 7.91 -26.76
N TYR A 659 -9.37 7.76 -25.44
CA TYR A 659 -9.03 6.55 -24.68
C TYR A 659 -10.26 5.70 -24.38
N GLY A 660 -11.44 6.30 -24.32
CA GLY A 660 -12.74 5.62 -24.23
C GLY A 660 -13.49 5.80 -22.91
N THR A 661 -12.94 6.55 -21.97
CA THR A 661 -13.56 6.86 -20.65
C THR A 661 -13.87 8.35 -20.47
N GLU A 662 -13.69 9.17 -21.50
CA GLU A 662 -13.97 10.61 -21.49
C GLU A 662 -15.43 10.93 -21.18
N VAL A 663 -16.36 10.12 -21.70
CA VAL A 663 -17.79 10.31 -21.50
C VAL A 663 -18.56 8.99 -21.68
N PHE A 664 -19.53 8.79 -20.80
CA PHE A 664 -20.54 7.74 -20.86
C PHE A 664 -21.93 8.35 -20.93
N GLU A 665 -22.84 7.69 -21.63
CA GLU A 665 -24.27 8.00 -21.63
C GLU A 665 -25.09 6.86 -21.00
N LEU A 666 -26.06 7.24 -20.18
CA LEU A 666 -26.96 6.35 -19.44
C LEU A 666 -28.40 6.43 -19.99
N ASN A 667 -29.23 5.47 -19.58
CA ASN A 667 -30.59 5.31 -20.03
C ASN A 667 -31.50 6.46 -19.58
N ASP A 668 -31.82 7.40 -20.48
CA ASP A 668 -32.60 8.60 -20.15
C ASP A 668 -34.07 8.26 -19.84
N SER A 669 -34.61 7.16 -20.38
CA SER A 669 -35.92 6.62 -19.99
C SER A 669 -35.93 6.21 -18.51
N LEU A 670 -34.88 5.53 -18.05
CA LEU A 670 -34.72 5.11 -16.66
C LEU A 670 -34.48 6.31 -15.73
N ARG A 671 -33.63 7.26 -16.16
CA ARG A 671 -33.36 8.52 -15.45
C ARG A 671 -34.65 9.28 -15.16
N LYS A 672 -35.54 9.42 -16.14
CA LYS A 672 -36.85 10.09 -16.00
C LYS A 672 -37.79 9.38 -15.01
N LEU A 673 -37.80 8.04 -15.01
CA LEU A 673 -38.56 7.25 -14.03
C LEU A 673 -38.01 7.47 -12.61
N ALA A 674 -36.69 7.37 -12.44
CA ALA A 674 -36.02 7.64 -11.18
C ALA A 674 -36.29 9.07 -10.67
N ALA A 675 -36.24 10.08 -11.56
CA ALA A 675 -36.59 11.46 -11.21
C ALA A 675 -38.05 11.58 -10.77
N GLY A 676 -38.97 10.90 -11.45
CA GLY A 676 -40.39 10.83 -11.08
C GLY A 676 -40.65 10.17 -9.72
N PHE A 677 -39.79 9.23 -9.31
CA PHE A 677 -39.85 8.65 -7.97
C PHE A 677 -39.22 9.56 -6.90
N ALA A 678 -38.00 10.05 -7.12
CA ALA A 678 -37.29 10.95 -6.22
C ALA A 678 -38.10 12.21 -5.89
N ARG A 679 -38.86 12.75 -6.86
CA ARG A 679 -39.77 13.91 -6.67
C ARG A 679 -40.89 13.70 -5.65
N LYS A 680 -41.11 12.47 -5.17
CA LYS A 680 -42.06 12.16 -4.09
C LYS A 680 -41.46 12.37 -2.70
N ALA A 681 -40.15 12.56 -2.59
CA ALA A 681 -39.47 12.82 -1.33
C ALA A 681 -39.63 14.29 -0.90
N THR A 682 -39.89 14.51 0.38
CA THR A 682 -39.77 15.83 1.00
C THR A 682 -38.30 16.05 1.32
N LEU A 683 -37.62 16.87 0.53
CA LEU A 683 -36.19 17.15 0.73
C LEU A 683 -35.96 18.01 1.98
N ASN A 684 -34.91 17.67 2.73
CA ASN A 684 -34.38 18.38 3.87
C ASN A 684 -33.53 19.58 3.44
N ASP A 685 -33.39 20.56 4.32
CA ASP A 685 -32.67 21.81 4.11
C ASP A 685 -32.20 22.37 5.47
N SER A 686 -31.23 23.28 5.49
CA SER A 686 -30.72 23.90 6.73
C SER A 686 -30.82 25.43 6.68
N ALA A 687 -30.88 26.08 7.84
CA ALA A 687 -30.93 27.54 7.90
C ALA A 687 -29.63 28.17 7.37
N GLU A 688 -28.53 27.47 7.58
CA GLU A 688 -27.18 27.76 7.13
C GLU A 688 -27.08 27.66 5.60
N ALA A 689 -27.61 26.59 4.99
CA ALA A 689 -27.68 26.46 3.53
C ALA A 689 -28.59 27.51 2.88
N VAL A 690 -29.74 27.82 3.49
CA VAL A 690 -30.62 28.92 3.07
C VAL A 690 -29.87 30.26 3.07
N ALA A 691 -29.14 30.56 4.14
CA ALA A 691 -28.37 31.79 4.28
C ALA A 691 -27.15 31.83 3.33
N TYR A 692 -26.46 30.70 3.14
CA TYR A 692 -25.29 30.60 2.26
C TYR A 692 -25.70 30.84 0.80
N ARG A 693 -26.71 30.12 0.32
CA ARG A 693 -27.10 30.18 -1.09
C ARG A 693 -27.74 31.50 -1.50
N ALA A 694 -28.28 32.28 -0.55
CA ALA A 694 -28.74 33.64 -0.79
C ALA A 694 -27.62 34.58 -1.30
N LYS A 695 -26.34 34.28 -0.98
CA LYS A 695 -25.17 35.04 -1.49
C LYS A 695 -25.00 34.96 -3.01
N TYR A 696 -25.60 33.97 -3.68
CA TYR A 696 -25.55 33.81 -5.13
C TYR A 696 -26.53 34.73 -5.89
N GLN A 697 -27.34 35.53 -5.21
CA GLN A 697 -28.29 36.43 -5.85
C GLN A 697 -27.58 37.53 -6.67
N THR A 698 -27.53 37.34 -7.99
CA THR A 698 -27.04 38.34 -8.95
C THR A 698 -28.17 39.16 -9.57
N SER A 699 -27.82 40.32 -10.15
CA SER A 699 -28.75 41.18 -10.90
C SER A 699 -29.03 40.69 -12.32
N ASP A 700 -28.12 39.91 -12.91
CA ASP A 700 -28.27 39.28 -14.23
C ASP A 700 -29.06 37.94 -14.18
N GLY A 701 -29.30 37.41 -12.98
CA GLY A 701 -29.98 36.13 -12.77
C GLY A 701 -29.14 34.88 -13.10
N LYS A 702 -27.83 35.01 -13.35
CA LYS A 702 -26.95 33.88 -13.72
C LYS A 702 -27.05 32.69 -12.77
N TYR A 703 -27.06 32.92 -11.46
CA TYR A 703 -27.18 31.87 -10.43
C TYR A 703 -28.59 31.73 -9.85
N ARG A 704 -29.64 32.06 -10.63
CA ARG A 704 -31.03 32.00 -10.14
C ARG A 704 -31.39 30.61 -9.62
N ALA A 705 -30.91 29.53 -10.24
CA ALA A 705 -31.14 28.16 -9.77
C ALA A 705 -30.52 27.91 -8.39
N GLY A 706 -29.25 28.29 -8.19
CA GLY A 706 -28.53 28.18 -6.93
C GLY A 706 -29.16 28.93 -5.75
N THR A 707 -30.04 29.91 -5.98
CA THR A 707 -30.75 30.62 -4.89
C THR A 707 -32.06 29.96 -4.42
N GLN A 708 -32.58 28.95 -5.14
CA GLN A 708 -33.88 28.34 -4.83
C GLN A 708 -33.79 27.34 -3.65
N PRO A 709 -34.91 26.84 -3.09
CA PRO A 709 -34.90 25.66 -2.24
C PRO A 709 -34.44 24.39 -2.96
N PRO A 710 -33.95 23.36 -2.24
CA PRO A 710 -33.51 22.09 -2.86
C PRO A 710 -34.64 21.41 -3.62
N SER A 711 -34.29 20.78 -4.74
CA SER A 711 -35.24 20.07 -5.61
C SER A 711 -34.59 18.88 -6.34
N VAL A 712 -35.38 18.13 -7.12
CA VAL A 712 -34.88 17.02 -7.95
C VAL A 712 -34.67 17.48 -9.39
N VAL A 713 -33.41 17.54 -9.80
CA VAL A 713 -32.96 18.11 -11.08
C VAL A 713 -32.41 17.01 -12.00
N GLU A 714 -32.86 17.02 -13.26
CA GLU A 714 -32.34 16.15 -14.33
C GLU A 714 -31.25 16.93 -15.09
N CYS A 715 -29.99 16.58 -14.85
CA CYS A 715 -28.80 17.24 -15.39
C CYS A 715 -27.68 16.20 -15.53
N ASP A 716 -26.39 16.56 -15.44
CA ASP A 716 -25.26 15.65 -15.70
C ASP A 716 -24.08 15.85 -14.74
N VAL A 717 -23.27 14.81 -14.56
CA VAL A 717 -22.15 14.76 -13.60
C VAL A 717 -20.79 14.85 -14.30
N THR A 718 -19.82 15.46 -13.64
CA THR A 718 -18.41 15.45 -14.06
C THR A 718 -17.55 14.68 -13.06
N THR A 719 -16.71 13.78 -13.57
CA THR A 719 -15.72 13.01 -12.78
C THR A 719 -14.34 13.67 -12.84
N SER A 720 -13.65 13.72 -11.71
CA SER A 720 -12.22 14.00 -11.60
C SER A 720 -11.65 13.51 -10.27
N ASP A 721 -10.50 12.82 -10.27
CA ASP A 721 -9.71 12.57 -9.06
C ASP A 721 -9.30 13.86 -8.30
N ASN A 722 -9.22 15.02 -8.97
CA ASN A 722 -8.91 16.30 -8.33
C ASN A 722 -10.17 16.97 -7.78
N TRP A 723 -10.26 17.13 -6.46
CA TRP A 723 -11.28 17.98 -5.84
C TRP A 723 -11.02 19.46 -6.20
N PHE A 724 -11.89 20.05 -7.04
CA PHE A 724 -11.71 21.40 -7.55
C PHE A 724 -12.72 22.39 -6.96
N SER A 725 -12.33 23.66 -6.93
CA SER A 725 -13.20 24.78 -6.59
C SER A 725 -12.81 26.00 -7.41
N GLY A 726 -13.78 26.71 -7.97
CA GLY A 726 -13.56 28.03 -8.54
C GLY A 726 -14.27 28.27 -9.86
N ARG A 727 -14.76 29.50 -10.02
CA ARG A 727 -15.59 29.92 -11.17
C ARG A 727 -14.95 29.60 -12.53
N LEU A 728 -13.64 29.81 -12.70
CA LEU A 728 -12.97 29.57 -13.99
C LEU A 728 -12.90 28.07 -14.35
N LEU A 729 -12.67 27.20 -13.36
CA LEU A 729 -12.68 25.74 -13.57
C LEU A 729 -14.10 25.24 -13.85
N GLY A 730 -15.08 25.66 -13.02
CA GLY A 730 -16.48 25.30 -13.23
C GLY A 730 -17.05 25.80 -14.57
N GLU A 731 -16.61 26.96 -15.07
CA GLU A 731 -16.94 27.47 -16.41
C GLU A 731 -16.19 26.70 -17.52
N ALA A 732 -14.95 26.24 -17.28
CA ALA A 732 -14.19 25.43 -18.25
C ALA A 732 -14.76 24.02 -18.39
N PHE A 733 -15.14 23.38 -17.29
CA PHE A 733 -15.72 22.04 -17.27
C PHE A 733 -17.17 22.04 -17.79
N ASP A 734 -17.95 23.10 -17.59
CA ASP A 734 -19.21 23.30 -18.33
C ASP A 734 -18.99 23.35 -19.85
N ARG A 735 -17.99 24.12 -20.32
CA ARG A 735 -17.63 24.17 -21.75
C ARG A 735 -17.16 22.82 -22.27
N TYR A 736 -16.34 22.08 -21.53
CA TYR A 736 -15.85 20.76 -21.94
C TYR A 736 -16.97 19.71 -21.96
N THR A 737 -17.86 19.70 -20.96
CA THR A 737 -19.06 18.84 -20.95
C THR A 737 -19.93 19.11 -22.17
N LYS A 738 -20.20 20.38 -22.51
CA LYS A 738 -20.92 20.75 -23.74
C LYS A 738 -20.16 20.33 -24.99
N LEU A 739 -18.85 20.50 -25.04
CA LEU A 739 -18.03 20.10 -26.18
C LEU A 739 -18.10 18.59 -26.41
N ILE A 740 -17.77 17.78 -25.39
CA ILE A 740 -17.64 16.33 -25.52
C ILE A 740 -18.99 15.64 -25.77
N THR A 741 -20.10 16.19 -25.26
CA THR A 741 -21.48 15.71 -25.47
C THR A 741 -22.17 16.32 -26.71
N ASN A 742 -21.46 17.07 -27.56
CA ASN A 742 -22.05 17.71 -28.75
C ASN A 742 -23.23 18.67 -28.40
N GLY A 743 -23.14 19.33 -27.25
CA GLY A 743 -24.06 20.35 -26.76
C GLY A 743 -25.29 19.83 -26.00
N THR A 744 -25.42 18.52 -25.78
CA THR A 744 -26.60 17.93 -25.12
C THR A 744 -26.48 17.83 -23.60
N GLY A 745 -25.27 17.80 -23.06
CA GLY A 745 -24.98 17.68 -21.64
C GLY A 745 -25.07 18.99 -20.84
N VAL A 746 -25.52 18.89 -19.59
CA VAL A 746 -25.76 20.00 -18.66
C VAL A 746 -25.05 19.72 -17.34
N TYR A 747 -23.79 20.15 -17.22
CA TYR A 747 -22.99 19.96 -16.01
C TYR A 747 -23.63 20.63 -14.78
N CYS A 748 -23.98 19.80 -13.79
CA CYS A 748 -24.57 20.26 -12.54
C CYS A 748 -23.92 19.74 -11.25
N ASN A 749 -23.20 18.61 -11.28
CA ASN A 749 -22.66 17.99 -10.07
C ASN A 749 -21.26 17.37 -10.30
N THR A 750 -20.43 17.29 -9.26
CA THR A 750 -19.06 16.75 -9.29
C THR A 750 -18.94 15.40 -8.57
N ALA A 751 -18.12 14.50 -9.11
CA ALA A 751 -17.79 13.19 -8.55
C ALA A 751 -16.29 12.90 -8.71
N GLN A 752 -15.75 11.92 -7.98
CA GLN A 752 -14.43 11.35 -8.30
C GLN A 752 -14.55 9.93 -8.92
N GLU A 753 -15.69 9.24 -8.78
CA GLU A 753 -15.79 7.80 -9.03
C GLU A 753 -16.55 7.42 -10.32
N ASP A 754 -17.50 8.25 -10.74
CA ASP A 754 -18.60 7.80 -11.62
C ASP A 754 -18.12 7.19 -12.95
N ASN A 755 -17.20 7.84 -13.67
CA ASN A 755 -16.67 7.28 -14.93
C ASN A 755 -15.91 5.95 -14.75
N ALA A 756 -15.30 5.72 -13.58
CA ALA A 756 -14.59 4.49 -13.27
C ALA A 756 -15.56 3.34 -12.92
N THR A 757 -16.57 3.62 -12.10
CA THR A 757 -17.71 2.72 -11.85
C THR A 757 -18.41 2.32 -13.15
N LEU A 758 -18.65 3.28 -14.05
CA LEU A 758 -19.28 3.02 -15.34
C LEU A 758 -18.39 2.18 -16.27
N GLU A 759 -17.08 2.41 -16.35
CA GLU A 759 -16.20 1.57 -17.18
C GLU A 759 -16.17 0.10 -16.69
N ALA A 760 -16.18 -0.12 -15.37
CA ALA A 760 -16.27 -1.45 -14.78
C ALA A 760 -17.60 -2.14 -15.14
N LEU A 761 -18.74 -1.44 -14.97
CA LEU A 761 -20.06 -1.96 -15.35
C LEU A 761 -20.22 -2.15 -16.87
N LEU A 762 -19.61 -1.31 -17.70
CA LEU A 762 -19.63 -1.44 -19.16
C LEU A 762 -18.88 -2.70 -19.62
N ARG A 763 -17.74 -2.99 -18.99
CA ARG A 763 -16.98 -4.24 -19.20
C ARG A 763 -17.77 -5.46 -18.69
N GLY A 764 -18.40 -5.34 -17.53
CA GLY A 764 -19.33 -6.35 -17.00
C GLY A 764 -20.47 -6.66 -17.97
N HIS A 765 -21.07 -5.63 -18.59
CA HIS A 765 -22.13 -5.80 -19.57
C HIS A 765 -21.62 -6.51 -20.84
N LYS A 766 -20.45 -6.12 -21.33
CA LYS A 766 -19.80 -6.79 -22.46
C LYS A 766 -19.44 -8.26 -22.17
N ALA A 767 -19.22 -8.61 -20.90
CA ALA A 767 -19.02 -9.97 -20.42
C ALA A 767 -20.34 -10.74 -20.15
N GLY A 768 -21.51 -10.09 -20.27
CA GLY A 768 -22.82 -10.67 -20.00
C GLY A 768 -23.14 -10.83 -18.51
N LEU A 769 -22.45 -10.09 -17.63
CA LEU A 769 -22.59 -10.18 -16.17
C LEU A 769 -23.54 -9.14 -15.57
N VAL A 770 -23.73 -7.99 -16.23
CA VAL A 770 -24.67 -6.92 -15.83
C VAL A 770 -25.40 -6.33 -17.05
N ASP A 771 -26.44 -5.53 -16.81
CA ASP A 771 -27.16 -4.79 -17.86
C ASP A 771 -26.87 -3.29 -17.74
N PHE A 772 -26.07 -2.73 -18.67
CA PHE A 772 -25.70 -1.32 -18.65
C PHE A 772 -26.90 -0.37 -18.80
N SER A 773 -28.04 -0.85 -19.31
CA SER A 773 -29.27 -0.06 -19.38
C SER A 773 -29.95 0.17 -18.03
N ARG A 774 -29.47 -0.47 -16.95
CA ARG A 774 -30.05 -0.45 -15.60
C ARG A 774 -29.29 0.41 -14.59
N ILE A 775 -28.40 1.29 -15.06
CA ILE A 775 -27.58 2.15 -14.20
C ILE A 775 -28.25 3.51 -14.02
N ILE A 776 -28.30 3.97 -12.77
CA ILE A 776 -28.73 5.29 -12.34
C ILE A 776 -27.55 5.93 -11.62
N ILE A 777 -27.22 7.18 -11.96
CA ILE A 777 -26.36 8.03 -11.13
C ILE A 777 -27.23 9.07 -10.45
N MET A 778 -27.17 9.07 -9.13
CA MET A 778 -27.78 10.04 -8.23
C MET A 778 -26.70 10.70 -7.38
N ARG A 779 -26.55 12.01 -7.51
CA ARG A 779 -25.65 12.81 -6.68
C ARG A 779 -26.42 13.88 -5.90
N THR A 780 -26.09 14.08 -4.64
CA THR A 780 -26.72 15.11 -3.78
C THR A 780 -25.76 16.23 -3.42
N ALA A 781 -26.26 17.46 -3.41
CA ALA A 781 -25.41 18.64 -3.41
C ALA A 781 -24.91 19.03 -2.00
N SER A 782 -23.70 18.60 -1.62
CA SER A 782 -23.07 18.88 -0.32
C SER A 782 -22.54 20.32 -0.18
N ASP A 783 -22.17 20.93 -1.29
CA ASP A 783 -21.45 22.20 -1.40
C ASP A 783 -21.61 22.77 -2.83
N MET A 784 -21.19 24.02 -3.04
CA MET A 784 -21.12 24.67 -4.36
C MET A 784 -19.72 24.49 -4.98
N ASP A 785 -19.65 24.10 -6.25
CA ASP A 785 -18.38 23.88 -6.98
C ASP A 785 -17.56 25.17 -7.23
N ARG A 786 -18.15 26.34 -6.95
CA ARG A 786 -17.58 27.66 -7.17
C ARG A 786 -18.11 28.68 -6.15
N PRO A 787 -17.29 29.67 -5.75
CA PRO A 787 -17.72 30.73 -4.84
C PRO A 787 -18.86 31.57 -5.42
N TYR A 788 -19.66 32.13 -4.52
CA TYR A 788 -20.62 33.20 -4.82
C TYR A 788 -19.91 34.45 -5.38
N PRO A 789 -20.64 35.35 -6.08
CA PRO A 789 -20.07 36.60 -6.58
C PRO A 789 -19.34 37.41 -5.50
N GLY A 790 -18.03 37.61 -5.67
CA GLY A 790 -17.17 38.32 -4.72
C GLY A 790 -16.49 37.44 -3.67
N GLY A 791 -16.87 36.17 -3.52
CA GLY A 791 -16.14 35.18 -2.74
C GLY A 791 -14.85 34.68 -3.44
N SER A 792 -13.91 34.11 -2.67
CA SER A 792 -12.71 33.48 -3.22
C SER A 792 -12.87 31.96 -3.36
N ALA A 793 -12.19 31.36 -4.34
CA ALA A 793 -12.20 29.90 -4.52
C ALA A 793 -11.59 29.15 -3.32
N THR A 794 -10.63 29.77 -2.62
CA THR A 794 -10.02 29.25 -1.40
C THR A 794 -10.99 29.24 -0.21
N ALA A 795 -11.83 30.28 -0.07
CA ALA A 795 -12.88 30.29 0.95
C ALA A 795 -13.93 29.22 0.65
N ASN A 796 -14.40 29.13 -0.61
CA ASN A 796 -15.37 28.11 -1.04
C ASN A 796 -14.90 26.67 -0.79
N LEU A 797 -13.60 26.39 -0.89
CA LEU A 797 -13.02 25.05 -0.70
C LEU A 797 -12.67 24.71 0.75
N TRP A 798 -12.21 25.69 1.55
CA TRP A 798 -11.60 25.42 2.87
C TRP A 798 -12.13 26.25 4.04
N GLY A 799 -12.91 27.31 3.80
CA GLY A 799 -13.24 28.31 4.83
C GLY A 799 -14.72 28.64 5.00
N ASP A 800 -15.54 28.45 3.96
CA ASP A 800 -16.97 28.70 3.98
C ASP A 800 -17.72 27.45 4.45
N ASP A 801 -18.31 27.49 5.65
CA ASP A 801 -19.39 26.57 6.00
C ASP A 801 -20.63 26.91 5.15
N GLN A 802 -21.02 25.95 4.30
CA GLN A 802 -22.18 26.06 3.41
C GLN A 802 -23.45 25.44 4.03
N GLY A 803 -23.35 24.79 5.20
CA GLY A 803 -24.47 24.20 5.93
C GLY A 803 -25.13 22.99 5.26
N ALA A 804 -24.61 22.52 4.12
CA ALA A 804 -25.33 21.65 3.20
C ALA A 804 -24.91 20.17 3.22
N TYR A 805 -23.78 19.83 3.83
CA TYR A 805 -23.32 18.44 3.92
C TYR A 805 -24.32 17.51 4.67
N PRO A 806 -24.81 17.83 5.90
CA PRO A 806 -25.81 17.00 6.57
C PRO A 806 -27.16 16.88 5.82
N PRO A 807 -27.78 17.95 5.27
CA PRO A 807 -29.01 17.78 4.49
C PRO A 807 -28.78 17.08 3.14
N ALA A 808 -27.59 17.14 2.53
CA ALA A 808 -27.27 16.35 1.34
C ALA A 808 -27.30 14.85 1.63
N LEU A 809 -26.56 14.38 2.65
CA LEU A 809 -26.61 12.98 3.10
C LEU A 809 -28.04 12.53 3.46
N ARG A 810 -28.81 13.38 4.15
CA ARG A 810 -30.21 13.06 4.44
C ARG A 810 -31.07 12.96 3.19
N ASN A 811 -30.81 13.79 2.18
CA ASN A 811 -31.54 13.78 0.90
C ASN A 811 -31.15 12.64 -0.01
N LEU A 812 -29.92 12.12 0.10
CA LEU A 812 -29.45 10.93 -0.59
C LEU A 812 -30.34 9.74 -0.25
N HIS A 813 -30.51 9.49 1.05
CA HIS A 813 -31.48 8.55 1.59
C HIS A 813 -32.92 8.90 1.16
N LEU A 814 -33.43 10.10 1.48
CA LEU A 814 -34.85 10.41 1.31
C LEU A 814 -35.34 10.28 -0.15
N ALA A 815 -34.53 10.70 -1.13
CA ALA A 815 -34.89 10.57 -2.54
C ALA A 815 -34.57 9.17 -3.10
N GLY A 816 -33.42 8.61 -2.75
CA GLY A 816 -33.00 7.30 -3.24
C GLY A 816 -33.89 6.16 -2.74
N THR A 817 -34.35 6.20 -1.48
CA THR A 817 -35.37 5.27 -0.97
C THR A 817 -36.64 5.29 -1.82
N LYS A 818 -37.07 6.45 -2.35
CA LYS A 818 -38.23 6.51 -3.28
C LYS A 818 -37.92 5.90 -4.64
N ILE A 819 -36.69 5.99 -5.14
CA ILE A 819 -36.25 5.27 -6.34
C ILE A 819 -36.29 3.75 -6.09
N ILE A 820 -35.75 3.29 -4.96
CA ILE A 820 -35.73 1.87 -4.56
C ILE A 820 -37.16 1.32 -4.42
N GLU A 821 -38.04 1.99 -3.67
CA GLU A 821 -39.47 1.64 -3.54
C GLU A 821 -40.14 1.53 -4.93
N GLY A 822 -39.86 2.46 -5.83
CA GLY A 822 -40.38 2.46 -7.20
C GLY A 822 -39.93 1.26 -8.03
N ILE A 823 -38.64 0.90 -7.95
CA ILE A 823 -38.06 -0.23 -8.69
C ILE A 823 -38.55 -1.57 -8.11
N VAL A 824 -38.47 -1.74 -6.78
CA VAL A 824 -38.82 -2.99 -6.10
C VAL A 824 -40.34 -3.23 -6.13
N GLY A 825 -41.15 -2.19 -5.93
CA GLY A 825 -42.60 -2.26 -6.03
C GLY A 825 -43.10 -2.49 -7.47
N GLY A 826 -42.47 -1.86 -8.46
CA GLY A 826 -42.77 -2.03 -9.88
C GLY A 826 -42.12 -3.24 -10.55
N TRP A 827 -41.49 -4.15 -9.79
CA TRP A 827 -40.57 -5.16 -10.30
C TRP A 827 -41.18 -6.06 -11.38
N ASN A 828 -42.30 -6.72 -11.08
CA ASN A 828 -42.92 -7.69 -11.98
C ASN A 828 -43.60 -7.04 -13.21
N GLU A 829 -43.98 -5.76 -13.10
CA GLU A 829 -44.68 -5.03 -14.16
C GLU A 829 -43.69 -4.48 -15.18
N THR A 830 -42.66 -3.79 -14.70
CA THR A 830 -41.70 -3.00 -15.49
C THR A 830 -40.26 -3.47 -15.29
N PHE A 831 -39.73 -3.41 -14.07
CA PHE A 831 -38.27 -3.38 -13.88
C PHE A 831 -37.58 -4.73 -14.12
N ALA A 832 -38.22 -5.87 -13.87
CA ALA A 832 -37.66 -7.18 -14.20
C ALA A 832 -37.30 -7.30 -15.69
N LYS A 833 -38.19 -6.82 -16.58
CA LYS A 833 -37.98 -6.84 -18.05
C LYS A 833 -36.91 -5.85 -18.54
N GLY A 834 -36.57 -4.85 -17.73
CA GLY A 834 -35.71 -3.73 -18.14
C GLY A 834 -36.51 -2.56 -18.70
N VAL A 835 -35.92 -1.36 -18.63
CA VAL A 835 -36.48 -0.14 -19.22
C VAL A 835 -35.75 0.12 -20.54
N ALA A 836 -36.47 0.09 -21.67
CA ALA A 836 -35.83 0.32 -22.97
C ALA A 836 -35.30 1.76 -23.11
N PRO A 837 -34.02 1.96 -23.47
CA PRO A 837 -33.47 3.30 -23.71
C PRO A 837 -34.06 3.92 -24.98
N THR A 838 -34.37 5.21 -24.92
CA THR A 838 -34.77 6.03 -26.10
C THR A 838 -33.59 6.75 -26.75
N ASN A 839 -32.41 6.63 -26.14
CA ASN A 839 -31.16 7.31 -26.46
C ASN A 839 -30.01 6.29 -26.63
N TYR A 840 -28.81 6.77 -26.96
CA TYR A 840 -27.61 5.93 -26.91
C TYR A 840 -27.24 5.61 -25.44
N ILE A 841 -26.62 4.45 -25.20
CA ILE A 841 -26.04 4.11 -23.89
C ILE A 841 -24.66 3.47 -24.08
N GLY A 842 -23.74 3.76 -23.17
CA GLY A 842 -22.35 3.31 -23.21
C GLY A 842 -21.34 4.45 -23.40
N ASN A 843 -20.11 4.11 -23.75
CA ASN A 843 -19.01 5.07 -23.89
C ASN A 843 -18.81 5.60 -25.31
N ILE A 844 -17.97 6.64 -25.43
CA ILE A 844 -17.58 7.28 -26.70
C ILE A 844 -17.06 6.33 -27.80
N LEU A 845 -16.59 5.13 -27.45
CA LEU A 845 -16.12 4.12 -28.40
C LEU A 845 -17.23 3.23 -29.01
N GLY A 846 -18.47 3.31 -28.52
CA GLY A 846 -19.53 2.39 -28.95
C GLY A 846 -19.29 0.94 -28.49
N THR A 847 -18.64 0.75 -27.34
CA THR A 847 -18.06 -0.54 -26.89
C THR A 847 -19.06 -1.70 -26.82
N ILE A 848 -20.33 -1.40 -26.58
CA ILE A 848 -21.45 -2.35 -26.41
C ILE A 848 -22.43 -2.32 -27.60
N GLY A 849 -22.02 -1.73 -28.73
CA GLY A 849 -22.88 -1.51 -29.90
C GLY A 849 -23.59 -0.15 -29.85
N GLY A 850 -24.55 0.04 -30.76
CA GLY A 850 -25.18 1.34 -30.99
C GLY A 850 -24.26 2.32 -31.73
N ARG A 851 -24.65 3.59 -31.74
CA ARG A 851 -23.85 4.69 -32.28
C ARG A 851 -24.06 5.92 -31.39
N PRO A 852 -23.01 6.43 -30.72
CA PRO A 852 -23.09 7.69 -29.97
C PRO A 852 -23.62 8.85 -30.82
N ASP A 853 -24.41 9.74 -30.22
CA ASP A 853 -24.81 11.04 -30.79
C ASP A 853 -23.77 12.16 -30.52
N PHE A 854 -22.79 11.83 -29.67
CA PHE A 854 -21.53 12.54 -29.45
C PHE A 854 -20.33 11.79 -30.10
N GLY A 855 -19.10 12.23 -29.85
CA GLY A 855 -17.89 11.67 -30.47
C GLY A 855 -17.56 12.30 -31.84
N PRO A 856 -16.42 11.92 -32.46
CA PRO A 856 -15.94 12.49 -33.74
C PRO A 856 -16.77 12.05 -34.97
N GLY A 857 -17.99 11.54 -34.78
CA GLY A 857 -18.83 10.98 -35.83
C GLY A 857 -18.46 9.55 -36.24
N PRO A 858 -19.20 8.95 -37.20
CA PRO A 858 -18.99 7.58 -37.62
C PRO A 858 -17.70 7.43 -38.43
N VAL A 859 -16.78 6.58 -37.95
CA VAL A 859 -15.73 6.04 -38.82
C VAL A 859 -16.41 5.19 -39.89
N ALA A 860 -16.36 5.65 -41.14
CA ALA A 860 -17.05 4.99 -42.25
C ALA A 860 -16.42 3.61 -42.56
N GLY A 861 -17.23 2.56 -42.45
CA GLY A 861 -16.89 1.20 -42.87
C GLY A 861 -16.63 0.24 -41.71
N GLY A 862 -17.50 -0.75 -41.56
CA GLY A 862 -17.42 -1.76 -40.50
C GLY A 862 -16.22 -2.71 -40.64
N GLN A 863 -15.09 -2.31 -40.05
CA GLN A 863 -14.11 -3.23 -39.49
C GLN A 863 -13.67 -2.67 -38.14
N ALA A 864 -13.88 -3.44 -37.07
CA ALA A 864 -13.31 -3.13 -35.77
C ALA A 864 -11.79 -3.05 -35.93
N ALA A 865 -11.22 -1.85 -35.75
CA ALA A 865 -9.81 -1.60 -35.96
C ALA A 865 -8.98 -2.16 -34.78
N ALA A 866 -8.88 -3.49 -34.70
CA ALA A 866 -7.76 -4.19 -34.10
C ALA A 866 -6.48 -3.97 -34.92
N ARG A 867 -6.17 -2.71 -35.24
CA ARG A 867 -4.85 -2.31 -35.71
C ARG A 867 -3.92 -2.36 -34.51
N LYS A 868 -3.14 -3.45 -34.45
CA LYS A 868 -1.89 -3.50 -33.68
C LYS A 868 -1.21 -2.14 -33.72
N ARG A 869 -0.78 -1.64 -32.55
CA ARG A 869 0.00 -0.40 -32.39
C ARG A 869 1.32 -0.56 -33.16
N SER A 870 1.29 -0.28 -34.46
CA SER A 870 2.46 -0.23 -35.32
C SER A 870 3.24 1.01 -34.95
N THR A 871 4.47 0.81 -34.48
CA THR A 871 5.44 1.87 -34.17
C THR A 871 5.88 2.60 -35.45
N LYS A 872 5.07 3.53 -35.92
CA LYS A 872 5.51 4.63 -36.78
C LYS A 872 5.42 5.94 -36.02
N ARG A 873 6.57 6.36 -35.45
CA ARG A 873 6.78 7.72 -34.97
C ARG A 873 6.55 8.70 -36.12
N HIS A 874 5.44 9.44 -36.11
CA HIS A 874 5.44 10.73 -36.79
C HIS A 874 6.15 11.74 -35.90
N PHE A 875 7.41 12.01 -36.23
CA PHE A 875 8.10 13.19 -35.75
C PHE A 875 7.32 14.43 -36.23
N LEU A 876 6.74 15.18 -35.30
CA LEU A 876 6.32 16.55 -35.57
C LEU A 876 7.57 17.42 -35.66
N THR A 877 8.06 17.61 -36.89
CA THR A 877 9.10 18.58 -37.20
C THR A 877 8.57 20.00 -36.95
N ARG A 878 8.97 20.61 -35.83
CA ARG A 878 8.89 22.06 -35.64
C ARG A 878 9.85 22.75 -36.62
N SER A 879 9.39 22.99 -37.85
CA SER A 879 10.06 23.90 -38.78
C SER A 879 9.81 25.34 -38.32
N ALA A 880 10.70 25.88 -37.50
CA ALA A 880 10.78 27.32 -37.29
C ALA A 880 11.17 27.99 -38.62
N LYS A 881 10.27 28.80 -39.19
CA LYS A 881 10.65 29.76 -40.22
C LYS A 881 11.21 31.00 -39.52
N LEU A 882 12.44 31.34 -39.86
CA LEU A 882 13.06 32.62 -39.52
C LEU A 882 12.36 33.76 -40.27
N ALA A 883 11.88 34.74 -39.50
CA ALA A 883 11.75 36.16 -39.86
C ALA A 883 11.64 36.95 -38.56
#